data_AF-A0A2Z4ME49-F1
#
_entry.id   AF-A0A2Z4ME49-F1
#
_cell.length_a   1.000
_cell.length_b   1.000
_cell.length_c   1.000
_cell.angle_alpha   90.00
_cell.angle_beta   90.00
_cell.angle_gamma   90.00
#
_symmetry.space_group_name_H-M   'P 1'
#
loop_
_entity.id
_entity.type
_entity.pdbx_description
1 polymer ?
#
loop_
_entity_poly.entity_id
_entity_poly.type
_entity_poly.pdbx_seq_one_letter_code
_entity_poly.pdbx_strand_id
1 'polypeptide(L)'
;MKKVIQKMSLVVFLLSTTLISACTQSLGAVESTQTASIATQGPVDAKEIEAFADPLFAEKMKEHNVAGSSFVVVRDGKVIVNKGYGFADKEKKIPVDKDTVFQIGSVSKTFTALAAMQQVDAGKIDLHANIEEYLDGLKIPNKTGKPVTMYDLLTYTPGFELPDETTFTGPQYIGQDISMDEFLPKHMPTIIRPPGEVYTYDNTGFLLAGYAVEKASGIPFAQYMDEKVFKPLGMASTSVRLKPELMKRMAANYDLNGEQRPLEGHAPTDGPQGSIISSAEDMAKYMIMHLQNGKFDGKEIVSQKSLDLMHTHQVFADDIPITTVGFENYFPEYTNGQHVVLKGGNMPGHSSLMVLIPEHKTGFFMSYNNDSMVSADIYKEFMDHYFPETEKKAEPDYLPLSEADAQKYFGLYRNTRAYWTRTSITYENGSLVLESEATGKQKLRMIRPLLFVDEAGEKVAFKEDKNGNIKYFYYTTMNGLSLVAHSQKMEMENTYSDVPNTSSYKTHINNLSALSIMGAKSGSKFDPTGTMTQGEFADALIKAEGHYVMAGMEDVLRQQLAAGIPNLNPSAPITRQVAAAMIQNLKQLEPVATSKVTLQDTADAWAKDAITALVSQGIVDPDTKVKPDGSFTFRAKDLLKRQEASALLDLAFGYYSLPIKR
;
A
#
# COMPACT_ATOMS: atom_id res chain seq x y z
N MET A 1 6.66 22.68 27.99
CA MET A 1 8.03 22.26 27.57
C MET A 1 8.37 23.03 26.31
N LYS A 2 9.35 23.95 26.39
CA LYS A 2 9.80 24.82 25.30
C LYS A 2 11.23 24.45 24.92
N LYS A 3 11.53 24.59 23.62
CA LYS A 3 12.81 24.53 22.90
C LYS A 3 13.20 23.15 22.36
N VAL A 4 13.12 23.01 21.03
CA VAL A 4 14.28 22.81 20.14
C VAL A 4 13.90 23.37 18.76
N ILE A 5 14.64 24.37 18.26
CA ILE A 5 14.62 24.84 16.87
C ILE A 5 16.07 24.95 16.38
N GLN A 6 16.31 24.26 15.25
CA GLN A 6 17.27 24.48 14.16
C GLN A 6 18.78 24.67 14.41
N LYS A 7 19.58 23.98 13.59
CA LYS A 7 20.45 24.61 12.57
C LYS A 7 21.02 23.57 11.58
N MET A 8 20.65 23.70 10.31
CA MET A 8 21.45 23.25 9.16
C MET A 8 22.41 24.38 8.79
N SER A 9 23.67 24.05 8.54
CA SER A 9 24.68 24.99 8.04
C SER A 9 25.14 24.58 6.65
N LEU A 10 24.96 25.53 5.73
CA LEU A 10 25.54 25.62 4.40
C LEU A 10 27.02 26.03 4.53
N VAL A 11 27.95 25.39 3.81
CA VAL A 11 29.26 25.98 3.48
C VAL A 11 29.65 25.61 2.05
N VAL A 12 29.85 26.65 1.24
CA VAL A 12 30.47 26.68 -0.09
C VAL A 12 31.91 27.15 0.08
N PHE A 13 32.89 26.58 -0.65
CA PHE A 13 34.07 27.34 -1.09
C PHE A 13 34.71 26.76 -2.37
N LEU A 14 35.26 27.69 -3.18
CA LEU A 14 35.70 27.60 -4.58
C LEU A 14 37.08 26.95 -4.84
N LEU A 15 37.25 26.58 -6.12
CA LEU A 15 38.47 26.35 -6.94
C LEU A 15 39.77 27.09 -6.52
N SER A 16 40.93 26.41 -6.65
CA SER A 16 41.96 26.75 -7.67
C SER A 16 43.28 25.95 -7.57
N THR A 17 43.80 25.61 -8.77
CA THR A 17 45.20 25.45 -9.21
C THR A 17 46.08 24.25 -8.82
N THR A 18 46.55 23.62 -9.90
CA THR A 18 47.62 22.65 -10.12
C THR A 18 48.99 23.02 -9.53
N LEU A 19 49.73 22.01 -9.06
CA LEU A 19 51.19 21.94 -9.15
C LEU A 19 51.63 20.48 -9.34
N ILE A 20 52.39 20.28 -10.42
CA ILE A 20 53.08 19.05 -10.80
C ILE A 20 54.33 18.93 -9.92
N SER A 21 54.56 17.75 -9.35
CA SER A 21 55.92 17.30 -9.02
C SER A 21 55.99 15.78 -9.14
N ALA A 22 56.79 15.33 -10.10
CA ALA A 22 57.13 13.94 -10.32
C ALA A 22 58.14 13.47 -9.26
N CYS A 23 57.94 12.27 -8.72
CA CYS A 23 59.05 11.41 -8.28
C CYS A 23 58.60 9.94 -8.15
N THR A 24 59.16 9.12 -9.04
CA THR A 24 59.68 7.76 -8.82
C THR A 24 58.77 6.68 -8.23
N GLN A 25 58.52 5.68 -9.07
CA GLN A 25 57.96 4.36 -8.78
C GLN A 25 58.65 3.64 -7.62
N SER A 26 57.86 2.98 -6.76
CA SER A 26 58.17 1.62 -6.30
C SER A 26 57.05 0.69 -6.76
N LEU A 27 57.41 -0.35 -7.51
CA LEU A 27 56.54 -1.48 -7.83
C LEU A 27 56.14 -2.19 -6.54
N GLY A 28 54.92 -1.92 -6.06
CA GLY A 28 54.24 -2.63 -4.98
C GLY A 28 53.07 -3.41 -5.55
N ALA A 29 52.91 -4.64 -5.09
CA ALA A 29 52.08 -5.69 -5.65
C ALA A 29 50.66 -5.25 -6.07
N VAL A 30 50.26 -5.70 -7.26
CA VAL A 30 48.86 -5.72 -7.70
C VAL A 30 48.12 -6.65 -6.74
N GLU A 31 47.38 -6.08 -5.79
CA GLU A 31 46.29 -6.81 -5.14
C GLU A 31 45.25 -7.10 -6.21
N SER A 32 45.10 -8.39 -6.53
CA SER A 32 44.03 -8.88 -7.37
C SER A 32 42.72 -8.53 -6.69
N THR A 33 42.05 -7.49 -7.19
CA THR A 33 40.63 -7.28 -6.97
C THR A 33 39.93 -8.50 -7.56
N GLN A 34 39.54 -9.42 -6.66
CA GLN A 34 38.69 -10.55 -6.97
C GLN A 34 37.37 -9.96 -7.47
N THR A 35 37.24 -9.88 -8.79
CA THR A 35 35.95 -9.68 -9.44
C THR A 35 35.11 -10.87 -9.02
N ALA A 36 34.06 -10.63 -8.24
CA ALA A 36 33.10 -11.65 -7.88
C ALA A 36 32.61 -12.30 -9.18
N SER A 37 32.88 -13.60 -9.31
CA SER A 37 32.39 -14.39 -10.43
C SER A 37 30.87 -14.34 -10.41
N ILE A 38 30.23 -13.78 -11.45
CA ILE A 38 28.78 -13.89 -11.63
C ILE A 38 28.42 -15.38 -11.62
N ALA A 39 27.62 -15.81 -10.65
CA ALA A 39 27.26 -17.21 -10.47
C ALA A 39 26.11 -17.57 -11.41
N THR A 40 26.42 -17.89 -12.66
CA THR A 40 25.42 -18.24 -13.70
C THR A 40 24.67 -19.55 -13.46
N GLN A 41 24.94 -20.26 -12.35
CA GLN A 41 24.25 -21.49 -11.99
C GLN A 41 23.21 -21.29 -10.88
N GLY A 42 22.99 -20.05 -10.41
CA GLY A 42 22.15 -19.72 -9.25
C GLY A 42 22.80 -20.11 -7.89
N PRO A 43 22.10 -19.94 -6.76
CA PRO A 43 22.68 -20.11 -5.42
C PRO A 43 22.83 -21.61 -5.08
N VAL A 44 24.06 -22.15 -5.16
CA VAL A 44 24.34 -23.59 -4.93
C VAL A 44 25.32 -23.87 -3.79
N ASP A 45 26.07 -22.86 -3.34
CA ASP A 45 27.12 -23.02 -2.33
C ASP A 45 26.96 -21.99 -1.21
N ALA A 46 27.00 -22.45 0.04
CA ALA A 46 26.77 -21.60 1.20
C ALA A 46 27.82 -20.48 1.33
N LYS A 47 29.10 -20.77 1.03
CA LYS A 47 30.17 -19.77 1.19
C LYS A 47 30.06 -18.68 0.14
N GLU A 48 29.68 -19.04 -1.08
CA GLU A 48 29.41 -18.09 -2.14
C GLU A 48 28.23 -17.17 -1.78
N ILE A 49 27.13 -17.74 -1.31
CA ILE A 49 25.96 -16.96 -0.90
C ILE A 49 26.29 -16.03 0.27
N GLU A 50 27.05 -16.50 1.26
CA GLU A 50 27.49 -15.65 2.36
C GLU A 50 28.43 -14.53 1.89
N ALA A 51 29.33 -14.80 0.94
CA ALA A 51 30.22 -13.78 0.38
C ALA A 51 29.45 -12.69 -0.38
N PHE A 52 28.34 -13.03 -1.03
CA PHE A 52 27.41 -12.09 -1.65
C PHE A 52 26.56 -11.34 -0.61
N ALA A 53 25.92 -12.08 0.30
CA ALA A 53 24.92 -11.53 1.21
C ALA A 53 25.52 -10.70 2.34
N ASP A 54 26.67 -11.08 2.90
CA ASP A 54 27.26 -10.40 4.06
C ASP A 54 27.52 -8.90 3.86
N PRO A 55 28.22 -8.46 2.80
CA PRO A 55 28.41 -7.04 2.55
C PRO A 55 27.09 -6.33 2.21
N LEU A 56 26.19 -6.99 1.48
CA LEU A 56 24.90 -6.43 1.07
C LEU A 56 24.01 -6.15 2.29
N PHE A 57 23.86 -7.12 3.20
CA PHE A 57 23.11 -6.93 4.44
C PHE A 57 23.75 -5.86 5.33
N ALA A 58 25.09 -5.80 5.42
CA ALA A 58 25.77 -4.77 6.20
C ALA A 58 25.52 -3.35 5.65
N GLU A 59 25.47 -3.18 4.33
CA GLU A 59 25.14 -1.91 3.68
C GLU A 59 23.67 -1.56 3.84
N LYS A 60 22.77 -2.43 3.40
CA LYS A 60 21.33 -2.15 3.29
C LYS A 60 20.66 -2.06 4.65
N MET A 61 21.04 -2.89 5.63
CA MET A 61 20.50 -2.73 6.99
C MET A 61 20.90 -1.39 7.60
N LYS A 62 22.12 -0.90 7.33
CA LYS A 62 22.58 0.40 7.81
C LYS A 62 21.84 1.55 7.11
N GLU A 63 21.64 1.46 5.81
CA GLU A 63 20.88 2.44 5.02
C GLU A 63 19.44 2.60 5.53
N HIS A 64 18.80 1.49 5.89
CA HIS A 64 17.40 1.41 6.29
C HIS A 64 17.15 1.37 7.81
N ASN A 65 18.18 1.61 8.64
CA ASN A 65 18.10 1.53 10.11
C ASN A 65 17.55 0.20 10.66
N VAL A 66 17.81 -0.91 9.97
CA VAL A 66 17.36 -2.26 10.37
C VAL A 66 18.30 -2.80 11.45
N ALA A 67 17.75 -3.19 12.60
CA ALA A 67 18.55 -3.68 13.72
C ALA A 67 19.02 -5.13 13.52
N GLY A 68 18.14 -5.98 12.98
CA GLY A 68 18.41 -7.40 12.75
C GLY A 68 17.54 -8.01 11.66
N SER A 69 18.08 -9.02 10.98
CA SER A 69 17.37 -9.78 9.95
C SER A 69 17.78 -11.26 9.96
N SER A 70 16.85 -12.14 9.64
CA SER A 70 17.13 -13.54 9.28
C SER A 70 17.00 -13.70 7.77
N PHE A 71 17.85 -14.54 7.18
CA PHE A 71 17.88 -14.83 5.75
C PHE A 71 18.14 -16.31 5.53
N VAL A 72 17.31 -16.95 4.70
CA VAL A 72 17.45 -18.36 4.34
C VAL A 72 17.26 -18.54 2.84
N VAL A 73 18.12 -19.35 2.22
CA VAL A 73 18.00 -19.76 0.81
C VAL A 73 17.84 -21.26 0.76
N VAL A 74 16.85 -21.71 0.01
CA VAL A 74 16.62 -23.12 -0.29
C VAL A 74 16.80 -23.38 -1.77
N ARG A 75 17.33 -24.56 -2.09
CA ARG A 75 17.45 -25.04 -3.46
C ARG A 75 17.40 -26.56 -3.53
N ASP A 76 16.73 -27.09 -4.55
CA ASP A 76 16.67 -28.53 -4.84
C ASP A 76 16.27 -29.36 -3.61
N GLY A 77 15.32 -28.82 -2.82
CA GLY A 77 14.79 -29.46 -1.62
C GLY A 77 15.71 -29.40 -0.39
N LYS A 78 16.73 -28.54 -0.39
CA LYS A 78 17.69 -28.40 0.70
C LYS A 78 17.84 -26.94 1.12
N VAL A 79 18.16 -26.73 2.40
CA VAL A 79 18.64 -25.44 2.90
C VAL A 79 20.10 -25.27 2.49
N ILE A 80 20.43 -24.18 1.79
CA ILE A 80 21.80 -23.88 1.36
C ILE A 80 22.48 -22.95 2.36
N VAL A 81 21.79 -21.88 2.76
CA VAL A 81 22.23 -20.98 3.85
C VAL A 81 21.03 -20.66 4.75
N ASN A 82 21.26 -20.54 6.05
CA ASN A 82 20.31 -19.99 7.03
C ASN A 82 21.12 -19.16 8.04
N LYS A 83 21.07 -17.83 7.89
CA LYS A 83 21.96 -16.90 8.59
C LYS A 83 21.18 -15.75 9.21
N GLY A 84 21.61 -15.34 10.40
CA GLY A 84 21.14 -14.15 11.09
C GLY A 84 22.14 -13.01 10.94
N TYR A 85 21.62 -11.80 10.78
CA TYR A 85 22.34 -10.54 10.68
C TYR A 85 21.89 -9.60 11.79
N GLY A 86 22.84 -8.89 12.41
CA GLY A 86 22.54 -7.90 13.44
C GLY A 86 21.91 -8.49 14.71
N PHE A 87 20.95 -7.77 15.29
CA PHE A 87 20.37 -8.04 16.59
C PHE A 87 18.86 -8.22 16.54
N ALA A 88 18.37 -9.32 17.12
CA ALA A 88 16.96 -9.51 17.41
C ALA A 88 16.47 -8.45 18.41
N ASP A 89 17.32 -8.07 19.37
CA ASP A 89 17.11 -6.96 20.31
C ASP A 89 18.44 -6.22 20.47
N LYS A 90 18.54 -5.02 19.90
CA LYS A 90 19.80 -4.25 19.87
C LYS A 90 20.14 -3.65 21.22
N GLU A 91 19.15 -3.31 22.04
CA GLU A 91 19.35 -2.80 23.41
C GLU A 91 19.95 -3.87 24.31
N LYS A 92 19.48 -5.12 24.17
CA LYS A 92 19.98 -6.29 24.92
C LYS A 92 21.15 -7.00 24.23
N LYS A 93 21.53 -6.57 23.02
CA LYS A 93 22.56 -7.19 22.17
C LYS A 93 22.32 -8.68 21.92
N ILE A 94 21.06 -9.08 21.76
CA ILE A 94 20.69 -10.44 21.40
C ILE A 94 20.85 -10.59 19.89
N PRO A 95 21.77 -11.45 19.38
CA PRO A 95 21.95 -11.62 17.95
C PRO A 95 20.71 -12.26 17.32
N VAL A 96 20.47 -12.00 16.03
CA VAL A 96 19.54 -12.83 15.26
C VAL A 96 20.19 -14.19 15.00
N ASP A 97 19.42 -15.26 15.19
CA ASP A 97 19.80 -16.62 14.85
C ASP A 97 18.68 -17.33 14.08
N LYS A 98 18.92 -18.60 13.68
CA LYS A 98 17.95 -19.42 12.93
C LYS A 98 16.63 -19.68 13.66
N ASP A 99 16.61 -19.52 14.99
CA ASP A 99 15.47 -19.78 15.85
C ASP A 99 14.76 -18.48 16.28
N THR A 100 15.25 -17.33 15.84
CA THR A 100 14.62 -16.02 16.11
C THR A 100 13.28 -15.96 15.37
N VAL A 101 12.24 -15.57 16.10
CA VAL A 101 10.86 -15.51 15.59
C VAL A 101 10.51 -14.07 15.21
N PHE A 102 9.79 -13.92 14.10
CA PHE A 102 9.28 -12.63 13.62
C PHE A 102 7.78 -12.76 13.35
N GLN A 103 7.05 -11.65 13.43
CA GLN A 103 5.72 -11.57 12.82
C GLN A 103 5.90 -11.48 11.31
N ILE A 104 5.42 -12.49 10.57
CA ILE A 104 5.62 -12.55 9.10
C ILE A 104 4.51 -11.81 8.34
N GLY A 105 3.58 -11.16 9.06
CA GLY A 105 2.51 -10.34 8.50
C GLY A 105 1.78 -11.07 7.37
N SER A 106 1.60 -10.36 6.26
CA SER A 106 0.86 -10.88 5.10
C SER A 106 1.47 -12.08 4.37
N VAL A 107 2.68 -12.56 4.70
CA VAL A 107 3.11 -13.91 4.27
C VAL A 107 2.14 -14.98 4.77
N SER A 108 1.44 -14.72 5.88
CA SER A 108 0.34 -15.55 6.41
C SER A 108 -0.73 -15.91 5.37
N LYS A 109 -0.96 -15.05 4.37
CA LYS A 109 -1.95 -15.29 3.31
C LYS A 109 -1.64 -16.52 2.47
N THR A 110 -0.36 -16.83 2.26
CA THR A 110 0.08 -18.04 1.52
C THR A 110 -0.30 -19.31 2.29
N PHE A 111 -0.22 -19.28 3.61
CA PHE A 111 -0.67 -20.36 4.50
C PHE A 111 -2.18 -20.52 4.48
N THR A 112 -2.93 -19.42 4.52
CA THR A 112 -4.39 -19.43 4.41
C THR A 112 -4.86 -19.98 3.07
N ALA A 113 -4.20 -19.56 1.97
CA ALA A 113 -4.45 -20.11 0.64
C ALA A 113 -4.14 -21.62 0.60
N LEU A 114 -3.02 -22.07 1.15
CA LEU A 114 -2.70 -23.49 1.26
C LEU A 114 -3.80 -24.26 2.00
N ALA A 115 -4.26 -23.76 3.14
CA ALA A 115 -5.32 -24.40 3.94
C ALA A 115 -6.65 -24.46 3.19
N ALA A 116 -7.01 -23.41 2.45
CA ALA A 116 -8.18 -23.41 1.56
C ALA A 116 -8.03 -24.46 0.45
N MET A 117 -6.86 -24.53 -0.19
CA MET A 117 -6.59 -25.54 -1.21
C MET A 117 -6.59 -26.97 -0.66
N GLN A 118 -6.16 -27.20 0.59
CA GLN A 118 -6.34 -28.49 1.26
C GLN A 118 -7.82 -28.86 1.45
N GLN A 119 -8.71 -27.88 1.68
CA GLN A 119 -10.16 -28.12 1.72
C GLN A 119 -10.75 -28.37 0.32
N VAL A 120 -10.18 -27.76 -0.71
CA VAL A 120 -10.54 -28.04 -2.12
C VAL A 120 -10.15 -29.47 -2.51
N ASP A 121 -8.92 -29.89 -2.19
CA ASP A 121 -8.45 -31.26 -2.41
C ASP A 121 -9.33 -32.29 -1.68
N ALA A 122 -9.80 -31.94 -0.48
CA ALA A 122 -10.71 -32.78 0.31
C ALA A 122 -12.17 -32.76 -0.19
N GLY A 123 -12.49 -31.99 -1.24
CA GLY A 123 -13.85 -31.85 -1.77
C GLY A 123 -14.82 -31.12 -0.82
N LYS A 124 -14.30 -30.38 0.16
CA LYS A 124 -15.09 -29.66 1.16
C LYS A 124 -15.40 -28.22 0.76
N ILE A 125 -14.57 -27.63 -0.09
CA ILE A 125 -14.77 -26.30 -0.67
C ILE A 125 -14.68 -26.44 -2.20
N ASP A 126 -15.66 -25.90 -2.91
CA ASP A 126 -15.54 -25.62 -4.34
C ASP A 126 -15.06 -24.17 -4.50
N LEU A 127 -13.98 -24.00 -5.26
CA LEU A 127 -13.37 -22.68 -5.51
C LEU A 127 -14.33 -21.67 -6.11
N HIS A 128 -15.31 -22.14 -6.89
CA HIS A 128 -16.21 -21.28 -7.67
C HIS A 128 -17.64 -21.27 -7.11
N ALA A 129 -17.92 -21.99 -6.03
CA ALA A 129 -19.17 -21.88 -5.31
C ALA A 129 -19.25 -20.55 -4.54
N ASN A 130 -20.48 -20.15 -4.20
CA ASN A 130 -20.70 -18.96 -3.39
C ASN A 130 -20.07 -19.17 -2.01
N ILE A 131 -19.19 -18.25 -1.60
CA ILE A 131 -18.47 -18.37 -0.34
C ILE A 131 -19.41 -18.47 0.86
N GLU A 132 -20.59 -17.84 0.82
CA GLU A 132 -21.56 -17.87 1.92
C GLU A 132 -22.02 -19.28 2.31
N GLU A 133 -21.87 -20.27 1.41
CA GLU A 133 -22.12 -21.69 1.69
C GLU A 133 -21.17 -22.25 2.76
N TYR A 134 -20.02 -21.60 2.96
CA TYR A 134 -18.95 -22.00 3.88
C TYR A 134 -18.79 -21.05 5.08
N LEU A 135 -19.73 -20.11 5.31
CA LEU A 135 -19.60 -19.10 6.38
C LEU A 135 -20.64 -19.26 7.51
N ASP A 136 -21.23 -20.45 7.66
CA ASP A 136 -22.10 -20.79 8.80
C ASP A 136 -23.26 -19.77 9.02
N GLY A 137 -23.88 -19.34 7.91
CA GLY A 137 -25.00 -18.40 7.93
C GLY A 137 -24.63 -16.91 7.94
N LEU A 138 -23.34 -16.57 8.07
CA LEU A 138 -22.85 -15.20 7.90
C LEU A 138 -23.18 -14.69 6.49
N LYS A 139 -23.79 -13.51 6.40
CA LYS A 139 -24.17 -12.86 5.14
C LYS A 139 -23.23 -11.72 4.82
N ILE A 140 -22.82 -11.64 3.56
CA ILE A 140 -21.98 -10.56 3.06
C ILE A 140 -22.88 -9.55 2.35
N PRO A 141 -22.95 -8.29 2.83
CA PRO A 141 -23.68 -7.24 2.13
C PRO A 141 -23.13 -7.09 0.70
N ASN A 142 -23.99 -7.21 -0.31
CA ASN A 142 -23.56 -7.21 -1.71
C ASN A 142 -24.51 -6.40 -2.59
N LYS A 143 -23.99 -5.33 -3.20
CA LYS A 143 -24.75 -4.41 -4.08
C LYS A 143 -24.66 -4.77 -5.57
N THR A 144 -23.93 -5.83 -5.92
CA THR A 144 -23.56 -6.15 -7.31
C THR A 144 -24.42 -7.25 -7.91
N GLY A 145 -25.07 -8.06 -7.06
CA GLY A 145 -25.87 -9.22 -7.46
C GLY A 145 -25.05 -10.42 -7.93
N LYS A 146 -23.71 -10.35 -7.96
CA LYS A 146 -22.82 -11.46 -8.28
C LYS A 146 -22.25 -12.04 -6.98
N PRO A 147 -22.39 -13.36 -6.72
CA PRO A 147 -21.82 -13.99 -5.53
C PRO A 147 -20.29 -13.93 -5.59
N VAL A 148 -19.68 -13.79 -4.42
CA VAL A 148 -18.23 -13.89 -4.24
C VAL A 148 -17.86 -15.34 -3.97
N THR A 149 -16.73 -15.79 -4.50
CA THR A 149 -16.27 -17.19 -4.42
C THR A 149 -14.95 -17.28 -3.66
N MET A 150 -14.55 -18.49 -3.24
CA MET A 150 -13.22 -18.70 -2.63
C MET A 150 -12.10 -18.29 -3.60
N TYR A 151 -12.28 -18.54 -4.91
CA TYR A 151 -11.35 -18.08 -5.95
C TYR A 151 -11.20 -16.55 -5.94
N ASP A 152 -12.30 -15.79 -5.85
CA ASP A 152 -12.25 -14.33 -5.82
C ASP A 152 -11.52 -13.83 -4.57
N LEU A 153 -11.72 -14.48 -3.41
CA LEU A 153 -11.02 -14.15 -2.16
C LEU A 153 -9.50 -14.36 -2.29
N LEU A 154 -9.08 -15.52 -2.78
CA LEU A 154 -7.67 -15.91 -2.84
C LEU A 154 -6.88 -15.25 -3.97
N THR A 155 -7.58 -14.65 -4.94
CA THR A 155 -6.99 -13.87 -6.04
C THR A 155 -7.18 -12.36 -5.88
N TYR A 156 -7.60 -11.88 -4.70
CA TYR A 156 -7.76 -10.45 -4.41
C TYR A 156 -8.73 -9.72 -5.36
N THR A 157 -9.80 -10.41 -5.78
CA THR A 157 -10.85 -9.84 -6.63
C THR A 157 -12.26 -9.87 -6.01
N PRO A 158 -12.47 -9.80 -4.67
CA PRO A 158 -13.81 -9.94 -4.09
C PRO A 158 -14.70 -8.69 -4.27
N GLY A 159 -14.10 -7.51 -4.50
CA GLY A 159 -14.83 -6.28 -4.76
C GLY A 159 -15.37 -5.53 -3.53
N PHE A 160 -14.79 -5.77 -2.35
CA PHE A 160 -15.15 -5.09 -1.10
C PHE A 160 -14.89 -3.58 -1.15
N GLU A 161 -15.81 -2.79 -0.59
CA GLU A 161 -15.62 -1.35 -0.41
C GLU A 161 -14.43 -1.08 0.50
N LEU A 162 -14.35 -1.68 1.69
CA LEU A 162 -13.24 -1.40 2.61
C LEU A 162 -12.40 -2.68 2.82
N PRO A 163 -11.45 -2.99 1.92
CA PRO A 163 -10.69 -4.24 1.94
C PRO A 163 -9.79 -4.43 3.17
N ASP A 164 -9.56 -3.36 3.92
CA ASP A 164 -8.72 -3.33 5.11
C ASP A 164 -9.53 -3.12 6.42
N GLU A 165 -10.87 -2.98 6.35
CA GLU A 165 -11.75 -2.67 7.51
C GLU A 165 -11.64 -3.70 8.63
N THR A 166 -11.26 -4.94 8.30
CA THR A 166 -11.09 -6.05 9.25
C THR A 166 -9.66 -6.21 9.77
N THR A 167 -8.79 -5.20 9.60
CA THR A 167 -7.38 -5.27 10.00
C THR A 167 -7.14 -4.47 11.27
N PHE A 168 -7.34 -5.10 12.43
CA PHE A 168 -7.11 -4.47 13.73
C PHE A 168 -5.82 -5.00 14.33
N THR A 169 -4.87 -4.10 14.59
CA THR A 169 -3.63 -4.39 15.31
C THR A 169 -3.43 -3.42 16.46
N GLY A 170 -2.68 -3.85 17.46
CA GLY A 170 -2.32 -2.99 18.58
C GLY A 170 -1.95 -3.77 19.84
N PRO A 171 -1.26 -3.13 20.80
CA PRO A 171 -0.84 -3.77 22.05
C PRO A 171 -2.03 -4.27 22.88
N GLN A 172 -3.19 -3.61 22.79
CA GLN A 172 -4.43 -3.96 23.50
C GLN A 172 -4.99 -5.34 23.11
N TYR A 173 -4.63 -5.86 21.94
CA TYR A 173 -5.07 -7.16 21.46
C TYR A 173 -4.17 -8.32 21.92
N ILE A 174 -3.04 -8.04 22.58
CA ILE A 174 -2.19 -9.08 23.16
C ILE A 174 -2.91 -9.74 24.33
N GLY A 175 -2.97 -11.07 24.32
CA GLY A 175 -3.61 -11.86 25.37
C GLY A 175 -5.15 -11.87 25.32
N GLN A 176 -5.76 -11.28 24.28
CA GLN A 176 -7.19 -11.39 24.01
C GLN A 176 -7.50 -12.67 23.24
N ASP A 177 -8.76 -13.14 23.35
CA ASP A 177 -9.28 -14.28 22.59
C ASP A 177 -10.59 -13.87 21.89
N ILE A 178 -10.44 -13.12 20.80
CA ILE A 178 -11.55 -12.63 19.98
C ILE A 178 -11.70 -13.60 18.81
N SER A 179 -12.82 -14.32 18.75
CA SER A 179 -13.09 -15.28 17.67
C SER A 179 -13.53 -14.58 16.37
N MET A 180 -13.34 -15.25 15.24
CA MET A 180 -13.86 -14.78 13.95
C MET A 180 -15.40 -14.70 13.95
N ASP A 181 -16.07 -15.63 14.65
CA ASP A 181 -17.53 -15.64 14.85
C ASP A 181 -18.04 -14.39 15.57
N GLU A 182 -17.32 -13.89 16.57
CA GLU A 182 -17.68 -12.66 17.27
C GLU A 182 -17.38 -11.41 16.41
N PHE A 183 -16.26 -11.44 15.68
CA PHE A 183 -15.70 -10.28 15.01
C PHE A 183 -16.40 -9.97 13.69
N LEU A 184 -16.53 -10.95 12.79
CA LEU A 184 -16.99 -10.72 11.41
C LEU A 184 -18.39 -10.08 11.31
N PRO A 185 -19.40 -10.47 12.10
CA PRO A 185 -20.73 -9.84 12.04
C PRO A 185 -20.73 -8.34 12.37
N LYS A 186 -19.73 -7.85 13.11
CA LYS A 186 -19.62 -6.43 13.53
C LYS A 186 -18.85 -5.56 12.54
N HIS A 187 -18.06 -6.18 11.66
CA HIS A 187 -17.04 -5.50 10.85
C HIS A 187 -17.08 -5.90 9.36
N MET A 188 -18.18 -6.46 8.87
CA MET A 188 -18.28 -6.94 7.48
C MET A 188 -18.44 -5.78 6.48
N PRO A 189 -17.48 -5.52 5.58
CA PRO A 189 -17.63 -4.54 4.52
C PRO A 189 -18.65 -4.97 3.46
N THR A 190 -19.14 -4.00 2.69
CA THR A 190 -20.05 -4.26 1.56
C THR A 190 -19.28 -4.53 0.27
N ILE A 191 -19.70 -5.52 -0.52
CA ILE A 191 -19.24 -5.71 -1.90
C ILE A 191 -19.93 -4.67 -2.79
N ILE A 192 -19.14 -3.80 -3.40
CA ILE A 192 -19.61 -2.70 -4.27
C ILE A 192 -19.12 -2.81 -5.71
N ARG A 193 -18.15 -3.70 -5.97
CA ARG A 193 -17.65 -4.02 -7.31
C ARG A 193 -17.91 -5.50 -7.58
N PRO A 194 -18.46 -5.87 -8.75
CA PRO A 194 -18.63 -7.27 -9.10
C PRO A 194 -17.37 -8.12 -8.83
N PRO A 195 -17.47 -9.24 -8.10
CA PRO A 195 -16.35 -10.14 -7.89
C PRO A 195 -15.68 -10.55 -9.22
N GLY A 196 -14.35 -10.64 -9.25
CA GLY A 196 -13.56 -10.88 -10.45
C GLY A 196 -13.36 -9.68 -11.38
N GLU A 197 -13.97 -8.51 -11.11
CA GLU A 197 -13.87 -7.35 -12.01
C GLU A 197 -12.49 -6.70 -12.01
N VAL A 198 -11.89 -6.48 -10.84
CA VAL A 198 -10.58 -5.84 -10.69
C VAL A 198 -9.83 -6.38 -9.48
N TYR A 199 -8.51 -6.32 -9.56
CA TYR A 199 -7.63 -6.58 -8.43
C TYR A 199 -7.65 -5.41 -7.43
N THR A 200 -7.89 -5.74 -6.17
CA THR A 200 -7.73 -4.88 -5.00
C THR A 200 -7.11 -5.73 -3.90
N TYR A 201 -5.89 -5.43 -3.45
CA TYR A 201 -5.32 -6.15 -2.31
C TYR A 201 -6.26 -6.08 -1.11
N ASP A 202 -6.48 -7.21 -0.45
CA ASP A 202 -7.63 -7.42 0.42
C ASP A 202 -7.27 -8.27 1.64
N ASN A 203 -7.42 -7.69 2.82
CA ASN A 203 -7.25 -8.38 4.09
C ASN A 203 -8.54 -9.08 4.53
N THR A 204 -9.70 -8.47 4.28
CA THR A 204 -11.01 -9.06 4.59
C THR A 204 -11.24 -10.35 3.83
N GLY A 205 -10.87 -10.41 2.55
CA GLY A 205 -10.99 -11.61 1.73
C GLY A 205 -10.21 -12.78 2.32
N PHE A 206 -8.99 -12.55 2.81
CA PHE A 206 -8.21 -13.63 3.44
C PHE A 206 -8.71 -14.00 4.84
N LEU A 207 -9.26 -13.04 5.60
CA LEU A 207 -9.95 -13.35 6.86
C LEU A 207 -11.14 -14.29 6.60
N LEU A 208 -11.96 -13.98 5.59
CA LEU A 208 -13.10 -14.81 5.18
C LEU A 208 -12.66 -16.18 4.65
N ALA A 209 -11.54 -16.26 3.92
CA ALA A 209 -11.01 -17.53 3.45
C ALA A 209 -10.60 -18.45 4.61
N GLY A 210 -9.91 -17.90 5.62
CA GLY A 210 -9.57 -18.67 6.83
C GLY A 210 -10.78 -19.05 7.68
N TYR A 211 -11.79 -18.17 7.77
CA TYR A 211 -13.06 -18.49 8.41
C TYR A 211 -13.81 -19.61 7.68
N ALA A 212 -13.84 -19.59 6.34
CA ALA A 212 -14.41 -20.68 5.55
C ALA A 212 -13.66 -22.01 5.75
N VAL A 213 -12.33 -21.98 5.89
CA VAL A 213 -11.54 -23.18 6.26
C VAL A 213 -11.96 -23.70 7.63
N GLU A 214 -12.11 -22.83 8.63
CA GLU A 214 -12.56 -23.21 9.97
C GLU A 214 -13.93 -23.91 9.92
N LYS A 215 -14.90 -23.32 9.22
CA LYS A 215 -16.26 -23.86 9.12
C LYS A 215 -16.33 -25.14 8.29
N ALA A 216 -15.68 -25.20 7.14
CA ALA A 216 -15.68 -26.39 6.28
C ALA A 216 -14.92 -27.58 6.92
N SER A 217 -13.87 -27.29 7.69
CA SER A 217 -13.10 -28.32 8.39
C SER A 217 -13.78 -28.77 9.68
N GLY A 218 -14.51 -27.87 10.36
CA GLY A 218 -15.03 -28.07 11.71
C GLY A 218 -13.97 -27.90 12.81
N ILE A 219 -12.82 -27.30 12.48
CA ILE A 219 -11.65 -27.15 13.36
C ILE A 219 -11.30 -25.65 13.42
N PRO A 220 -11.10 -25.06 14.62
CA PRO A 220 -10.66 -23.67 14.75
C PRO A 220 -9.41 -23.38 13.91
N PHE A 221 -9.35 -22.22 13.24
CA PHE A 221 -8.32 -21.94 12.24
C PHE A 221 -6.88 -22.13 12.76
N ALA A 222 -6.56 -21.61 13.95
CA ALA A 222 -5.23 -21.80 14.54
C ALA A 222 -4.89 -23.28 14.82
N GLN A 223 -5.88 -24.08 15.22
CA GLN A 223 -5.71 -25.52 15.42
C GLN A 223 -5.56 -26.25 14.08
N TYR A 224 -6.35 -25.88 13.06
CA TYR A 224 -6.23 -26.43 11.72
C TYR A 224 -4.81 -26.23 11.17
N MET A 225 -4.29 -25.00 11.27
CA MET A 225 -2.94 -24.66 10.83
C MET A 225 -1.87 -25.48 11.56
N ASP A 226 -1.98 -25.62 12.88
CA ASP A 226 -1.05 -26.42 13.69
C ASP A 226 -1.07 -27.91 13.27
N GLU A 227 -2.25 -28.51 13.11
CA GLU A 227 -2.41 -29.94 12.84
C GLU A 227 -2.19 -30.34 11.38
N LYS A 228 -2.59 -29.51 10.42
CA LYS A 228 -2.63 -29.85 8.99
C LYS A 228 -1.51 -29.21 8.17
N VAL A 229 -0.83 -28.22 8.72
CA VAL A 229 0.26 -27.51 8.02
C VAL A 229 1.55 -27.54 8.83
N PHE A 230 1.59 -26.95 10.02
CA PHE A 230 2.85 -26.73 10.74
C PHE A 230 3.47 -28.05 11.25
N LYS A 231 2.71 -28.90 11.95
CA LYS A 231 3.22 -30.19 12.44
C LYS A 231 3.64 -31.13 11.30
N PRO A 232 2.86 -31.32 10.22
CA PRO A 232 3.29 -32.12 9.07
C PRO A 232 4.60 -31.65 8.42
N LEU A 233 4.86 -30.34 8.42
CA LEU A 233 6.10 -29.73 7.92
C LEU A 233 7.22 -29.64 8.97
N GLY A 234 6.97 -30.03 10.22
CA GLY A 234 7.94 -29.89 11.30
C GLY A 234 8.26 -28.43 11.67
N MET A 235 7.31 -27.51 11.50
CA MET A 235 7.46 -26.08 11.77
C MET A 235 7.17 -25.73 13.24
N ALA A 236 8.08 -26.11 14.15
CA ALA A 236 7.88 -26.01 15.60
C ALA A 236 8.03 -24.59 16.18
N SER A 237 8.58 -23.64 15.42
CA SER A 237 8.70 -22.22 15.76
C SER A 237 7.65 -21.36 15.06
N THR A 238 6.57 -21.97 14.56
CA THR A 238 5.51 -21.30 13.81
C THR A 238 4.17 -21.42 14.51
N SER A 239 3.39 -20.33 14.53
CA SER A 239 2.07 -20.28 15.16
C SER A 239 1.21 -19.15 14.60
N VAL A 240 -0.10 -19.37 14.53
CA VAL A 240 -1.10 -18.32 14.24
C VAL A 240 -1.25 -17.34 15.41
N ARG A 241 -1.09 -17.82 16.65
CA ARG A 241 -1.23 -17.04 17.89
C ARG A 241 0.14 -16.72 18.50
N LEU A 242 0.20 -15.60 19.23
CA LEU A 242 1.36 -15.21 20.04
C LEU A 242 1.51 -16.12 21.28
N LYS A 243 2.22 -17.24 21.12
CA LYS A 243 2.47 -18.18 22.22
C LYS A 243 3.63 -17.72 23.12
N PRO A 244 3.56 -17.85 24.46
CA PRO A 244 4.60 -17.37 25.38
C PRO A 244 6.01 -17.88 25.09
N GLU A 245 6.16 -19.13 24.67
CA GLU A 245 7.45 -19.74 24.34
C GLU A 245 8.07 -19.20 23.04
N LEU A 246 7.25 -18.76 22.08
CA LEU A 246 7.71 -18.13 20.84
C LEU A 246 8.01 -16.65 21.07
N MET A 247 7.19 -15.95 21.86
CA MET A 247 7.42 -14.55 22.23
C MET A 247 8.77 -14.34 22.93
N LYS A 248 9.24 -15.31 23.72
CA LYS A 248 10.57 -15.25 24.36
C LYS A 248 11.74 -15.23 23.36
N ARG A 249 11.52 -15.72 22.14
CA ARG A 249 12.51 -15.77 21.04
C ARG A 249 12.19 -14.77 19.94
N MET A 250 11.18 -13.93 20.14
CA MET A 250 10.75 -12.97 19.13
C MET A 250 11.73 -11.80 19.08
N ALA A 251 12.05 -11.32 17.88
CA ALA A 251 12.77 -10.07 17.72
C ALA A 251 11.96 -8.90 18.29
N ALA A 252 12.65 -7.91 18.85
CA ALA A 252 12.04 -6.66 19.29
C ALA A 252 11.60 -5.84 18.07
N ASN A 253 10.48 -5.14 18.19
CA ASN A 253 9.92 -4.31 17.12
C ASN A 253 10.61 -2.93 17.10
N TYR A 254 11.01 -2.44 15.92
CA TYR A 254 11.55 -1.08 15.74
C TYR A 254 10.79 -0.30 14.66
N ASP A 255 10.76 1.04 14.76
CA ASP A 255 10.24 1.91 13.72
C ASP A 255 11.27 2.18 12.59
N LEU A 256 10.92 3.03 11.62
CA LEU A 256 11.80 3.41 10.50
C LEU A 256 13.07 4.18 10.92
N ASN A 257 13.07 4.81 12.09
CA ASN A 257 14.23 5.49 12.67
C ASN A 257 15.10 4.52 13.49
N GLY A 258 14.67 3.27 13.61
CA GLY A 258 15.28 2.27 14.46
C GLY A 258 14.94 2.46 15.94
N GLU A 259 13.92 3.23 16.32
CA GLU A 259 13.51 3.34 17.72
C GLU A 259 12.61 2.17 18.12
N GLN A 260 12.82 1.63 19.32
CA GLN A 260 12.05 0.47 19.78
C GLN A 260 10.57 0.84 19.99
N ARG A 261 9.66 0.01 19.48
CA ARG A 261 8.22 0.16 19.63
C ARG A 261 7.57 -1.06 20.31
N PRO A 262 6.37 -0.93 20.89
CA PRO A 262 5.66 -2.06 21.47
C PRO A 262 5.29 -3.13 20.43
N LEU A 263 5.26 -4.39 20.87
CA LEU A 263 4.65 -5.49 20.12
C LEU A 263 3.14 -5.23 19.94
N GLU A 264 2.59 -5.68 18.82
CA GLU A 264 1.16 -5.58 18.51
C GLU A 264 0.52 -6.96 18.31
N GLY A 265 -0.69 -7.15 18.85
CA GLY A 265 -1.55 -8.30 18.61
C GLY A 265 -2.54 -8.05 17.46
N HIS A 266 -3.49 -8.97 17.27
CA HIS A 266 -4.52 -8.92 16.22
C HIS A 266 -5.93 -9.05 16.80
N ALA A 267 -6.91 -8.44 16.14
CA ALA A 267 -8.33 -8.78 16.27
C ALA A 267 -8.93 -9.06 14.87
N PRO A 268 -9.58 -10.23 14.65
CA PRO A 268 -9.72 -11.36 15.59
C PRO A 268 -8.35 -11.99 15.92
N THR A 269 -8.28 -12.74 17.02
CA THR A 269 -7.02 -13.29 17.53
C THR A 269 -6.37 -14.26 16.54
N ASP A 270 -7.19 -15.11 15.91
CA ASP A 270 -6.78 -15.92 14.77
C ASP A 270 -6.98 -15.08 13.52
N GLY A 271 -5.92 -14.42 13.04
CA GLY A 271 -5.95 -13.54 11.88
C GLY A 271 -5.34 -14.20 10.64
N PRO A 272 -6.09 -15.02 9.86
CA PRO A 272 -5.64 -15.65 8.62
C PRO A 272 -4.89 -14.73 7.63
N GLN A 273 -5.21 -13.44 7.66
CA GLN A 273 -4.63 -12.43 6.79
C GLN A 273 -3.23 -11.95 7.24
N GLY A 274 -2.79 -12.17 8.48
CA GLY A 274 -1.55 -11.54 8.96
C GLY A 274 -0.94 -11.99 10.29
N SER A 275 -1.58 -12.88 11.07
CA SER A 275 -1.18 -13.10 12.46
C SER A 275 -0.06 -14.11 12.69
N ILE A 276 0.40 -14.83 11.64
CA ILE A 276 1.39 -15.88 11.81
C ILE A 276 2.74 -15.28 12.24
N ILE A 277 3.37 -15.98 13.18
CA ILE A 277 4.77 -15.79 13.56
C ILE A 277 5.57 -17.01 13.14
N SER A 278 6.80 -16.82 12.68
CA SER A 278 7.66 -17.92 12.22
C SER A 278 9.14 -17.56 12.35
N SER A 279 10.01 -18.55 12.16
CA SER A 279 11.47 -18.39 12.02
C SER A 279 11.90 -18.72 10.59
N ALA A 280 13.09 -18.27 10.19
CA ALA A 280 13.66 -18.59 8.88
C ALA A 280 13.81 -20.11 8.66
N GLU A 281 14.20 -20.86 9.68
CA GLU A 281 14.31 -22.32 9.62
C GLU A 281 12.98 -23.01 9.26
N ASP A 282 11.87 -22.55 9.82
CA ASP A 282 10.55 -23.12 9.51
C ASP A 282 10.05 -22.69 8.14
N MET A 283 10.26 -21.43 7.77
CA MET A 283 9.92 -20.93 6.43
C MET A 283 10.71 -21.65 5.34
N ALA A 284 11.92 -22.10 5.61
CA ALA A 284 12.69 -22.95 4.69
C ALA A 284 11.93 -24.25 4.34
N LYS A 285 11.33 -24.90 5.33
CA LYS A 285 10.56 -26.14 5.15
C LYS A 285 9.29 -25.88 4.33
N TYR A 286 8.63 -24.76 4.58
CA TYR A 286 7.47 -24.31 3.82
C TYR A 286 7.81 -24.04 2.35
N MET A 287 8.91 -23.31 2.09
CA MET A 287 9.40 -23.07 0.73
C MET A 287 9.78 -24.37 0.03
N ILE A 288 10.46 -25.30 0.71
CA ILE A 288 10.80 -26.62 0.16
C ILE A 288 9.53 -27.37 -0.25
N MET A 289 8.46 -27.37 0.55
CA MET A 289 7.19 -28.00 0.19
C MET A 289 6.61 -27.43 -1.12
N HIS A 290 6.61 -26.10 -1.25
CA HIS A 290 6.17 -25.44 -2.48
C HIS A 290 7.04 -25.84 -3.69
N LEU A 291 8.37 -25.84 -3.54
CA LEU A 291 9.32 -26.15 -4.61
C LEU A 291 9.46 -27.65 -4.89
N GLN A 292 8.86 -28.50 -4.06
CA GLN A 292 8.80 -29.95 -4.19
C GLN A 292 7.37 -30.44 -4.43
N ASN A 293 6.60 -29.69 -5.23
CA ASN A 293 5.37 -30.21 -5.82
C ASN A 293 4.33 -30.64 -4.76
N GLY A 294 4.29 -29.90 -3.65
CA GLY A 294 3.32 -30.10 -2.56
C GLY A 294 3.76 -31.14 -1.55
N LYS A 295 5.01 -31.61 -1.65
CA LYS A 295 5.53 -32.70 -0.83
C LYS A 295 6.66 -32.23 0.08
N PHE A 296 6.68 -32.78 1.29
CA PHE A 296 7.74 -32.58 2.25
C PHE A 296 8.03 -33.91 2.95
N ASP A 297 9.30 -34.32 3.02
CA ASP A 297 9.72 -35.61 3.59
C ASP A 297 8.90 -36.81 3.09
N GLY A 298 8.60 -36.82 1.78
CA GLY A 298 7.83 -37.88 1.13
C GLY A 298 6.32 -37.88 1.42
N LYS A 299 5.82 -36.94 2.21
CA LYS A 299 4.39 -36.75 2.49
C LYS A 299 3.82 -35.69 1.57
N GLU A 300 2.65 -35.95 1.00
CA GLU A 300 1.87 -34.95 0.28
C GLU A 300 1.12 -34.07 1.29
N ILE A 301 1.38 -32.77 1.25
CA ILE A 301 0.73 -31.74 2.07
C ILE A 301 -0.46 -31.14 1.34
N VAL A 302 -0.34 -30.99 0.02
CA VAL A 302 -1.34 -30.45 -0.89
C VAL A 302 -1.11 -31.05 -2.27
N SER A 303 -2.16 -31.22 -3.07
CA SER A 303 -2.04 -31.80 -4.40
C SER A 303 -1.25 -30.90 -5.36
N GLN A 304 -0.61 -31.49 -6.36
CA GLN A 304 0.07 -30.74 -7.42
C GLN A 304 -0.89 -29.76 -8.11
N LYS A 305 -2.11 -30.21 -8.43
CA LYS A 305 -3.12 -29.37 -9.11
C LYS A 305 -3.43 -28.11 -8.32
N SER A 306 -3.55 -28.25 -7.00
CA SER A 306 -3.80 -27.13 -6.10
C SER A 306 -2.61 -26.18 -6.02
N LEU A 307 -1.40 -26.73 -6.05
CA LEU A 307 -0.18 -25.94 -6.06
C LEU A 307 0.05 -25.19 -7.38
N ASP A 308 -0.30 -25.81 -8.51
CA ASP A 308 -0.25 -25.18 -9.83
C ASP A 308 -1.09 -23.89 -9.85
N LEU A 309 -2.25 -23.87 -9.17
CA LEU A 309 -3.07 -22.65 -9.03
C LEU A 309 -2.40 -21.59 -8.14
N MET A 310 -1.67 -22.01 -7.11
CA MET A 310 -0.91 -21.10 -6.25
C MET A 310 0.34 -20.54 -6.94
N HIS A 311 0.88 -21.22 -7.95
CA HIS A 311 2.06 -20.78 -8.69
C HIS A 311 1.74 -20.13 -10.03
N THR A 312 0.58 -20.41 -10.62
CA THR A 312 0.17 -19.83 -11.91
C THR A 312 -0.56 -18.50 -11.71
N HIS A 313 -0.13 -17.46 -12.43
CA HIS A 313 -0.83 -16.18 -12.47
C HIS A 313 -2.28 -16.35 -12.96
N GLN A 314 -3.22 -15.86 -12.16
CA GLN A 314 -4.66 -15.99 -12.38
C GLN A 314 -5.29 -14.68 -12.83
N VAL A 315 -4.70 -13.54 -12.44
CA VAL A 315 -5.23 -12.20 -12.72
C VAL A 315 -4.16 -11.38 -13.41
N PHE A 316 -4.57 -10.68 -14.47
CA PHE A 316 -3.72 -9.83 -15.28
C PHE A 316 -4.35 -8.45 -15.47
N ALA A 317 -3.53 -7.41 -15.51
CA ALA A 317 -3.88 -6.12 -16.09
C ALA A 317 -3.23 -6.04 -17.46
N ASP A 318 -4.03 -6.23 -18.50
CA ASP A 318 -3.51 -6.42 -19.85
C ASP A 318 -2.54 -7.63 -19.90
N ASP A 319 -1.27 -7.47 -20.29
CA ASP A 319 -0.24 -8.53 -20.25
C ASP A 319 0.56 -8.58 -18.94
N ILE A 320 0.20 -7.77 -17.95
CA ILE A 320 0.92 -7.65 -16.68
C ILE A 320 0.35 -8.68 -15.69
N PRO A 321 1.10 -9.71 -15.28
CA PRO A 321 0.67 -10.63 -14.24
C PRO A 321 0.58 -9.91 -12.89
N ILE A 322 -0.51 -10.12 -12.16
CA ILE A 322 -0.75 -9.45 -10.87
C ILE A 322 -0.65 -10.41 -9.70
N THR A 323 -1.38 -11.53 -9.75
CA THR A 323 -1.54 -12.42 -8.60
C THR A 323 -1.90 -13.84 -9.01
N THR A 324 -1.57 -14.79 -8.15
CA THR A 324 -1.97 -16.21 -8.22
C THR A 324 -3.02 -16.48 -7.13
N VAL A 325 -3.32 -17.76 -6.84
CA VAL A 325 -4.00 -18.11 -5.59
C VAL A 325 -3.03 -17.97 -4.40
N GLY A 326 -3.13 -16.87 -3.65
CA GLY A 326 -2.38 -16.64 -2.40
C GLY A 326 -1.03 -15.94 -2.51
N PHE A 327 -0.47 -15.77 -3.71
CA PHE A 327 0.75 -15.01 -3.95
C PHE A 327 0.49 -13.78 -4.83
N GLU A 328 1.43 -12.84 -4.84
CA GLU A 328 1.39 -11.63 -5.64
C GLU A 328 2.59 -11.58 -6.60
N ASN A 329 2.55 -10.61 -7.51
CA ASN A 329 3.64 -10.29 -8.42
C ASN A 329 3.95 -8.78 -8.38
N TYR A 330 4.35 -8.28 -7.20
CA TYR A 330 4.87 -6.93 -7.07
C TYR A 330 6.40 -6.95 -7.29
N PHE A 331 6.97 -5.91 -7.90
CA PHE A 331 8.31 -5.87 -8.52
C PHE A 331 8.53 -6.75 -9.78
N PRO A 332 7.63 -6.71 -10.78
CA PRO A 332 7.83 -7.46 -12.03
C PRO A 332 9.16 -7.15 -12.73
N GLU A 333 9.72 -5.96 -12.52
CA GLU A 333 10.99 -5.49 -13.07
C GLU A 333 12.21 -6.24 -12.51
N TYR A 334 12.15 -6.77 -11.29
CA TYR A 334 13.26 -7.52 -10.67
C TYR A 334 13.27 -9.01 -11.03
N THR A 335 12.25 -9.48 -11.75
CA THR A 335 12.13 -10.90 -12.08
C THR A 335 13.22 -11.38 -13.05
N ASN A 336 13.89 -10.47 -13.77
CA ASN A 336 14.90 -10.78 -14.78
C ASN A 336 14.44 -11.86 -15.79
N GLY A 337 13.15 -11.78 -16.17
CA GLY A 337 12.50 -12.72 -17.09
C GLY A 337 12.16 -14.09 -16.50
N GLN A 338 12.44 -14.33 -15.23
CA GLN A 338 12.11 -15.58 -14.54
C GLN A 338 10.63 -15.64 -14.13
N HIS A 339 10.08 -16.84 -14.06
CA HIS A 339 8.81 -17.04 -13.38
C HIS A 339 9.02 -17.00 -11.85
N VAL A 340 8.57 -15.90 -11.25
CA VAL A 340 8.64 -15.68 -9.79
C VAL A 340 7.23 -15.63 -9.22
N VAL A 341 7.04 -16.25 -8.05
CA VAL A 341 5.90 -15.99 -7.18
C VAL A 341 6.41 -15.57 -5.81
N LEU A 342 5.84 -14.49 -5.28
CA LEU A 342 6.34 -13.91 -4.04
C LEU A 342 5.22 -13.41 -3.14
N LYS A 343 5.55 -13.26 -1.86
CA LYS A 343 4.67 -12.61 -0.90
C LYS A 343 5.48 -11.92 0.17
N GLY A 344 5.12 -10.67 0.42
CA GLY A 344 5.66 -9.87 1.51
C GLY A 344 4.64 -9.76 2.62
N GLY A 345 5.16 -9.43 3.79
CA GLY A 345 4.34 -9.20 4.95
C GLY A 345 4.94 -8.14 5.84
N ASN A 346 4.07 -7.27 6.33
CA ASN A 346 4.42 -6.23 7.29
C ASN A 346 3.49 -6.36 8.48
N MET A 347 4.09 -6.23 9.64
CA MET A 347 3.47 -5.88 10.91
C MET A 347 4.27 -4.73 11.48
N PRO A 348 3.66 -3.80 12.21
CA PRO A 348 4.36 -2.86 13.09
C PRO A 348 5.69 -3.35 13.68
N GLY A 349 6.80 -2.91 13.09
CA GLY A 349 8.17 -3.22 13.46
C GLY A 349 8.70 -4.62 13.09
N HIS A 350 8.00 -5.34 12.22
CA HIS A 350 8.46 -6.58 11.59
C HIS A 350 8.04 -6.63 10.11
N SER A 351 8.99 -6.91 9.24
CA SER A 351 8.71 -7.08 7.82
C SER A 351 9.35 -8.36 7.31
N SER A 352 8.81 -8.93 6.24
CA SER A 352 9.26 -10.19 5.67
C SER A 352 8.99 -10.28 4.18
N LEU A 353 9.78 -11.09 3.49
CA LEU A 353 9.62 -11.39 2.07
C LEU A 353 9.93 -12.86 1.82
N MET A 354 9.02 -13.55 1.13
CA MET A 354 9.22 -14.87 0.57
C MET A 354 9.23 -14.77 -0.95
N VAL A 355 10.27 -15.31 -1.59
CA VAL A 355 10.41 -15.38 -3.05
C VAL A 355 10.65 -16.82 -3.46
N LEU A 356 9.88 -17.30 -4.42
CA LEU A 356 10.01 -18.63 -5.01
C LEU A 356 10.24 -18.50 -6.52
N ILE A 357 11.15 -19.30 -7.04
CA ILE A 357 11.48 -19.40 -8.46
C ILE A 357 11.32 -20.88 -8.84
N PRO A 358 10.08 -21.34 -9.12
CA PRO A 358 9.75 -22.76 -9.23
C PRO A 358 10.58 -23.49 -10.29
N GLU A 359 10.83 -22.85 -11.44
CA GLU A 359 11.61 -23.41 -12.55
C GLU A 359 13.04 -23.79 -12.16
N HIS A 360 13.61 -23.05 -11.20
CA HIS A 360 14.95 -23.28 -10.67
C HIS A 360 14.96 -24.03 -9.33
N LYS A 361 13.80 -24.47 -8.84
CA LYS A 361 13.61 -25.09 -7.52
C LYS A 361 14.32 -24.32 -6.40
N THR A 362 14.31 -23.00 -6.52
CA THR A 362 15.07 -22.08 -5.67
C THR A 362 14.12 -21.11 -5.01
N GLY A 363 14.39 -20.74 -3.78
CA GLY A 363 13.65 -19.68 -3.09
C GLY A 363 14.46 -19.10 -1.95
N PHE A 364 14.12 -17.88 -1.55
CA PHE A 364 14.64 -17.30 -0.33
C PHE A 364 13.52 -16.71 0.52
N PHE A 365 13.79 -16.66 1.81
CA PHE A 365 12.95 -15.97 2.78
C PHE A 365 13.82 -15.07 3.65
N MET A 366 13.31 -13.88 3.96
CA MET A 366 13.88 -13.03 4.98
C MET A 366 12.81 -12.42 5.87
N SER A 367 13.16 -12.22 7.14
CA SER A 367 12.42 -11.38 8.08
C SER A 367 13.37 -10.39 8.74
N TYR A 368 12.88 -9.20 9.06
CA TYR A 368 13.66 -8.15 9.71
C TYR A 368 12.77 -7.29 10.62
N ASN A 369 13.40 -6.59 11.55
CA ASN A 369 12.70 -5.95 12.67
C ASN A 369 12.46 -4.45 12.55
N ASN A 370 12.07 -3.98 11.36
CA ASN A 370 11.48 -2.65 11.22
C ASN A 370 10.47 -2.57 10.06
N ASP A 371 9.92 -1.38 9.84
CA ASP A 371 8.90 -1.09 8.82
C ASP A 371 9.48 -0.67 7.45
N SER A 372 10.79 -0.86 7.21
CA SER A 372 11.46 -0.44 5.98
C SER A 372 11.18 -1.37 4.79
N MET A 373 11.63 -0.97 3.59
CA MET A 373 11.54 -1.78 2.36
C MET A 373 12.87 -2.45 1.99
N VAL A 374 13.77 -2.69 2.94
CA VAL A 374 15.10 -3.30 2.67
C VAL A 374 15.03 -4.61 1.86
N SER A 375 13.95 -5.37 2.03
CA SER A 375 13.74 -6.62 1.27
C SER A 375 13.60 -6.42 -0.23
N ALA A 376 13.17 -5.25 -0.70
CA ALA A 376 13.14 -4.89 -2.10
C ALA A 376 14.54 -4.85 -2.71
N ASP A 377 15.47 -4.19 -2.01
CA ASP A 377 16.87 -4.06 -2.43
C ASP A 377 17.55 -5.42 -2.42
N ILE A 378 17.36 -6.21 -1.35
CA ILE A 378 17.90 -7.57 -1.27
C ILE A 378 17.35 -8.45 -2.39
N TYR A 379 16.05 -8.36 -2.69
CA TYR A 379 15.43 -9.13 -3.77
C TYR A 379 16.05 -8.76 -5.12
N LYS A 380 16.12 -7.47 -5.45
CA LYS A 380 16.71 -7.00 -6.69
C LYS A 380 18.14 -7.50 -6.85
N GLU A 381 19.00 -7.27 -5.86
CA GLU A 381 20.41 -7.66 -5.93
C GLU A 381 20.58 -9.19 -5.98
N PHE A 382 19.71 -9.94 -5.29
CA PHE A 382 19.71 -11.41 -5.38
C PHE A 382 19.38 -11.88 -6.81
N MET A 383 18.37 -11.28 -7.44
CA MET A 383 17.98 -11.63 -8.81
C MET A 383 19.06 -11.22 -9.82
N ASP A 384 19.65 -10.03 -9.69
CA ASP A 384 20.71 -9.56 -10.58
C ASP A 384 21.98 -10.40 -10.49
N HIS A 385 22.30 -10.91 -9.30
CA HIS A 385 23.50 -11.74 -9.08
C HIS A 385 23.31 -13.18 -9.56
N TYR A 386 22.18 -13.82 -9.25
CA TYR A 386 21.97 -15.25 -9.50
C TYR A 386 21.19 -15.57 -10.78
N PHE A 387 20.34 -14.66 -11.22
CA PHE A 387 19.49 -14.80 -12.39
C PHE A 387 19.53 -13.52 -13.24
N PRO A 388 20.73 -13.06 -13.66
CA PRO A 388 20.86 -11.81 -14.41
C PRO A 388 20.03 -11.86 -15.68
N GLU A 389 19.42 -10.72 -16.04
CA GLU A 389 18.70 -10.59 -17.29
C GLU A 389 19.65 -10.85 -18.47
N THR A 390 19.35 -11.90 -19.26
CA THR A 390 20.21 -12.34 -20.37
C THR A 390 19.81 -11.72 -21.70
N GLU A 391 18.60 -11.17 -21.79
CA GLU A 391 18.06 -10.52 -22.97
C GLU A 391 17.74 -9.07 -22.66
N LYS A 392 18.34 -8.14 -23.41
CA LYS A 392 17.97 -6.73 -23.30
C LYS A 392 16.54 -6.56 -23.78
N LYS A 393 15.62 -6.14 -22.89
CA LYS A 393 14.25 -5.76 -23.29
C LYS A 393 14.31 -4.77 -24.45
N ALA A 394 13.62 -5.10 -25.53
CA ALA A 394 13.46 -4.16 -26.64
C ALA A 394 12.71 -2.93 -26.14
N GLU A 395 13.20 -1.75 -26.49
CA GLU A 395 12.44 -0.52 -26.27
C GLU A 395 11.11 -0.64 -27.04
N PRO A 396 9.96 -0.42 -26.38
CA PRO A 396 8.68 -0.54 -27.07
C PRO A 396 8.55 0.56 -28.13
N ASP A 397 8.03 0.19 -29.30
CA ASP A 397 7.58 1.18 -30.27
C ASP A 397 6.39 1.96 -29.69
N TYR A 398 6.47 3.29 -29.73
CA TYR A 398 5.40 4.14 -29.23
C TYR A 398 4.44 4.53 -30.34
N LEU A 399 3.15 4.36 -30.10
CA LEU A 399 2.10 4.82 -30.98
C LEU A 399 1.77 6.31 -30.72
N PRO A 400 1.49 7.09 -31.77
CA PRO A 400 1.00 8.45 -31.58
C PRO A 400 -0.37 8.43 -30.93
N LEU A 401 -0.62 9.38 -30.01
CA LEU A 401 -1.92 9.58 -29.38
C LEU A 401 -2.44 10.97 -29.73
N SER A 402 -3.57 11.04 -30.43
CA SER A 402 -4.28 12.30 -30.67
C SER A 402 -5.04 12.74 -29.41
N GLU A 403 -5.26 14.04 -29.25
CA GLU A 403 -6.07 14.55 -28.14
C GLU A 403 -7.50 13.99 -28.15
N ALA A 404 -8.09 13.84 -29.35
CA ALA A 404 -9.44 13.29 -29.51
C ALA A 404 -9.53 11.84 -29.00
N ASP A 405 -8.52 11.01 -29.29
CA ASP A 405 -8.46 9.63 -28.80
C ASP A 405 -8.09 9.57 -27.31
N ALA A 406 -7.33 10.56 -26.83
CA ALA A 406 -6.92 10.65 -25.43
C ALA A 406 -8.09 10.95 -24.48
N GLN A 407 -9.14 11.63 -24.97
CA GLN A 407 -10.27 12.09 -24.15
C GLN A 407 -10.94 10.98 -23.33
N LYS A 408 -10.99 9.74 -23.84
CA LYS A 408 -11.61 8.62 -23.11
C LYS A 408 -10.88 8.28 -21.81
N TYR A 409 -9.60 8.61 -21.70
CA TYR A 409 -8.77 8.40 -20.51
C TYR A 409 -8.85 9.55 -19.50
N PHE A 410 -9.40 10.70 -19.87
CA PHE A 410 -9.40 11.88 -19.00
C PHE A 410 -10.30 11.69 -17.79
N GLY A 411 -9.86 12.21 -16.65
CA GLY A 411 -10.69 12.31 -15.47
C GLY A 411 -9.93 12.06 -14.18
N LEU A 412 -10.70 12.04 -13.10
CA LEU A 412 -10.23 11.70 -11.77
C LEU A 412 -10.40 10.21 -11.54
N TYR A 413 -9.37 9.57 -11.02
CA TYR A 413 -9.36 8.17 -10.62
C TYR A 413 -9.08 8.08 -9.13
N ARG A 414 -9.66 7.10 -8.47
CA ARG A 414 -9.43 6.79 -7.05
C ARG A 414 -8.95 5.36 -6.92
N ASN A 415 -7.87 5.15 -6.17
CA ASN A 415 -7.39 3.80 -5.89
C ASN A 415 -8.47 3.01 -5.13
N THR A 416 -8.71 1.75 -5.50
CA THR A 416 -9.81 0.96 -4.91
C THR A 416 -9.49 0.39 -3.53
N ARG A 417 -8.25 0.57 -3.04
CA ARG A 417 -7.81 0.21 -1.69
C ARG A 417 -7.46 1.46 -0.86
N ALA A 418 -6.50 2.25 -1.35
CA ALA A 418 -6.03 3.47 -0.71
C ALA A 418 -6.92 4.66 -1.14
N TYR A 419 -8.10 4.79 -0.53
CA TYR A 419 -9.13 5.74 -0.93
C TYR A 419 -8.70 7.22 -0.97
N TRP A 420 -7.66 7.57 -0.22
CA TRP A 420 -7.04 8.89 -0.22
C TRP A 420 -6.15 9.12 -1.46
N THR A 421 -5.58 8.06 -2.04
CA THR A 421 -4.78 8.13 -3.27
C THR A 421 -5.67 8.36 -4.49
N ARG A 422 -5.47 9.51 -5.12
CA ARG A 422 -6.26 9.99 -6.25
C ARG A 422 -5.33 10.41 -7.36
N THR A 423 -5.77 10.18 -8.59
CA THR A 423 -4.96 10.39 -9.78
C THR A 423 -5.76 11.13 -10.83
N SER A 424 -5.27 12.28 -11.27
CA SER A 424 -5.81 13.00 -12.42
C SER A 424 -5.12 12.53 -13.68
N ILE A 425 -5.89 12.30 -14.74
CA ILE A 425 -5.36 11.99 -16.07
C ILE A 425 -5.81 13.07 -17.04
N THR A 426 -4.82 13.69 -17.69
CA THR A 426 -5.00 14.77 -18.67
C THR A 426 -4.15 14.48 -19.92
N TYR A 427 -4.03 15.47 -20.82
CA TYR A 427 -3.24 15.35 -22.04
C TYR A 427 -2.35 16.57 -22.24
N GLU A 428 -1.11 16.34 -22.64
CA GLU A 428 -0.14 17.38 -22.97
C GLU A 428 0.78 16.89 -24.09
N ASN A 429 0.84 17.64 -25.20
CA ASN A 429 1.84 17.47 -26.26
C ASN A 429 1.98 16.01 -26.80
N GLY A 430 0.87 15.31 -27.04
CA GLY A 430 0.88 13.95 -27.60
C GLY A 430 0.96 12.83 -26.57
N SER A 431 0.92 13.14 -25.28
CA SER A 431 1.01 12.17 -24.19
C SER A 431 -0.12 12.34 -23.19
N LEU A 432 -0.54 11.22 -22.57
CA LEU A 432 -1.32 11.33 -21.34
C LEU A 432 -0.41 11.83 -20.22
N VAL A 433 -0.98 12.60 -19.32
CA VAL A 433 -0.31 13.08 -18.11
C VAL A 433 -1.06 12.54 -16.93
N LEU A 434 -0.39 11.68 -16.15
CA LEU A 434 -0.88 11.12 -14.91
C LEU A 434 -0.31 11.93 -13.75
N GLU A 435 -1.16 12.49 -12.89
CA GLU A 435 -0.72 13.31 -11.76
C GLU A 435 -1.38 12.83 -10.46
N SER A 436 -0.57 12.54 -9.45
CA SER A 436 -1.04 12.24 -8.08
C SER A 436 -0.09 12.83 -7.05
N GLU A 437 -0.55 13.01 -5.80
CA GLU A 437 0.33 13.40 -4.68
C GLU A 437 1.49 12.41 -4.49
N ALA A 438 1.23 11.14 -4.80
CA ALA A 438 2.11 10.04 -4.44
C ALA A 438 3.18 9.74 -5.52
N THR A 439 2.86 10.00 -6.79
CA THR A 439 3.78 9.79 -7.93
C THR A 439 4.28 11.11 -8.54
N GLY A 440 3.72 12.25 -8.14
CA GLY A 440 3.85 13.48 -8.90
C GLY A 440 3.28 13.35 -10.32
N LYS A 441 3.77 14.20 -11.21
CA LYS A 441 3.37 14.25 -12.62
C LYS A 441 4.23 13.29 -13.46
N GLN A 442 3.58 12.38 -14.16
CA GLN A 442 4.18 11.35 -15.02
C GLN A 442 3.62 11.49 -16.45
N LYS A 443 4.50 11.51 -17.45
CA LYS A 443 4.09 11.48 -18.86
C LYS A 443 4.02 10.05 -19.34
N LEU A 444 2.91 9.67 -19.96
CA LEU A 444 2.66 8.33 -20.46
C LEU A 444 2.73 8.30 -21.99
N ARG A 445 3.48 7.34 -22.51
CA ARG A 445 3.58 7.03 -23.94
C ARG A 445 2.82 5.73 -24.22
N MET A 446 2.02 5.74 -25.29
CA MET A 446 1.21 4.58 -25.65
C MET A 446 2.10 3.52 -26.31
N ILE A 447 2.11 2.30 -25.76
CA ILE A 447 2.72 1.13 -26.41
C ILE A 447 1.71 0.55 -27.41
N ARG A 448 0.46 0.38 -26.98
CA ARG A 448 -0.67 -0.08 -27.79
C ARG A 448 -1.99 0.36 -27.13
N PRO A 449 -3.16 0.21 -27.77
CA PRO A 449 -4.42 0.59 -27.14
C PRO A 449 -4.55 0.01 -25.74
N LEU A 450 -4.89 0.87 -24.77
CA LEU A 450 -5.02 0.58 -23.34
C LEU A 450 -3.72 0.29 -22.57
N LEU A 451 -2.56 0.18 -23.21
CA LEU A 451 -1.28 -0.05 -22.53
C LEU A 451 -0.31 1.10 -22.78
N PHE A 452 0.15 1.69 -21.69
CA PHE A 452 1.06 2.81 -21.68
C PHE A 452 2.28 2.51 -20.82
N VAL A 453 3.30 3.33 -20.95
CA VAL A 453 4.49 3.32 -20.10
C VAL A 453 4.89 4.74 -19.73
N ASP A 454 5.36 4.93 -18.51
CA ASP A 454 5.88 6.21 -18.04
C ASP A 454 7.35 6.45 -18.47
N GLU A 455 7.97 7.49 -17.94
CA GLU A 455 9.36 7.84 -18.22
C GLU A 455 10.38 6.92 -17.54
N ALA A 456 9.97 6.20 -16.49
CA ALA A 456 10.79 5.23 -15.76
C ALA A 456 10.71 3.81 -16.34
N GLY A 457 9.78 3.55 -17.25
CA GLY A 457 9.56 2.22 -17.83
C GLY A 457 8.43 1.44 -17.17
N GLU A 458 7.71 2.05 -16.22
CA GLU A 458 6.60 1.42 -15.51
C GLU A 458 5.33 1.44 -16.36
N LYS A 459 4.62 0.30 -16.38
CA LYS A 459 3.45 0.12 -17.23
C LYS A 459 2.18 0.64 -16.56
N VAL A 460 1.32 1.27 -17.35
CA VAL A 460 -0.04 1.66 -17.00
C VAL A 460 -1.03 0.97 -17.93
N ALA A 461 -1.81 0.03 -17.40
CA ALA A 461 -2.80 -0.74 -18.14
C ALA A 461 -4.20 -0.23 -17.81
N PHE A 462 -4.93 0.27 -18.80
CA PHE A 462 -6.31 0.69 -18.68
C PHE A 462 -7.27 -0.47 -18.93
N LYS A 463 -8.43 -0.43 -18.28
CA LYS A 463 -9.50 -1.41 -18.44
C LYS A 463 -10.82 -0.72 -18.77
N GLU A 464 -11.47 -1.21 -19.82
CA GLU A 464 -12.79 -0.78 -20.24
C GLU A 464 -13.90 -1.55 -19.50
N ASP A 465 -15.07 -0.92 -19.36
CA ASP A 465 -16.30 -1.60 -18.98
C ASP A 465 -16.90 -2.37 -20.16
N LYS A 466 -18.03 -3.05 -19.93
CA LYS A 466 -18.76 -3.79 -20.96
C LYS A 466 -19.26 -2.93 -22.14
N ASN A 467 -19.25 -1.61 -22.01
CA ASN A 467 -19.69 -0.67 -23.04
C ASN A 467 -18.50 -0.02 -23.78
N GLY A 468 -17.27 -0.38 -23.45
CA GLY A 468 -16.05 0.21 -24.04
C GLY A 468 -15.60 1.52 -23.40
N ASN A 469 -16.18 1.91 -22.26
CA ASN A 469 -15.75 3.11 -21.54
C ASN A 469 -14.58 2.78 -20.61
N ILE A 470 -13.54 3.61 -20.59
CA ILE A 470 -12.44 3.46 -19.62
C ILE A 470 -12.99 3.58 -18.20
N LYS A 471 -12.85 2.51 -17.42
CA LYS A 471 -13.37 2.43 -16.05
C LYS A 471 -12.27 2.27 -15.00
N TYR A 472 -11.14 1.65 -15.35
CA TYR A 472 -10.02 1.47 -14.44
C TYR A 472 -8.67 1.70 -15.10
N PHE A 473 -7.64 1.89 -14.29
CA PHE A 473 -6.26 1.58 -14.67
C PHE A 473 -5.55 0.81 -13.55
N TYR A 474 -4.49 0.11 -13.92
CA TYR A 474 -3.50 -0.50 -13.03
C TYR A 474 -2.13 0.07 -13.37
N TYR A 475 -1.35 0.45 -12.36
CA TYR A 475 -0.04 1.10 -12.54
C TYR A 475 1.00 0.36 -11.69
N THR A 476 2.06 -0.12 -12.35
CA THR A 476 3.08 -0.98 -11.70
C THR A 476 4.01 -0.23 -10.76
N THR A 477 3.99 1.11 -10.76
CA THR A 477 4.91 1.87 -9.90
C THR A 477 4.64 1.62 -8.41
N MET A 478 5.73 1.52 -7.67
CA MET A 478 5.71 1.44 -6.22
C MET A 478 5.53 2.77 -5.52
N ASN A 479 5.82 3.87 -6.22
CA ASN A 479 5.61 5.19 -5.66
C ASN A 479 4.10 5.36 -5.40
N GLY A 480 3.74 5.43 -4.13
CA GLY A 480 2.39 5.84 -3.74
C GLY A 480 1.29 4.79 -3.66
N LEU A 481 1.63 3.52 -3.39
CA LEU A 481 0.65 2.41 -3.22
C LEU A 481 -0.15 2.04 -4.50
N SER A 482 0.31 2.45 -5.67
CA SER A 482 -0.38 2.17 -6.94
C SER A 482 -0.39 0.68 -7.32
N LEU A 483 0.65 -0.06 -6.93
CA LEU A 483 0.85 -1.47 -7.29
C LEU A 483 -0.10 -2.46 -6.58
N VAL A 484 -0.75 -2.04 -5.48
CA VAL A 484 -1.57 -2.93 -4.65
C VAL A 484 -3.07 -2.88 -4.97
N ALA A 485 -3.49 -2.16 -6.01
CA ALA A 485 -4.89 -2.13 -6.44
C ALA A 485 -5.05 -1.47 -7.82
N HIS A 486 -6.17 -1.74 -8.49
CA HIS A 486 -6.63 -0.88 -9.58
C HIS A 486 -7.08 0.48 -9.04
N SER A 487 -7.02 1.50 -9.89
CA SER A 487 -7.67 2.79 -9.68
C SER A 487 -8.91 2.88 -10.55
N GLN A 488 -10.04 3.23 -9.94
CA GLN A 488 -11.33 3.36 -10.60
C GLN A 488 -11.57 4.79 -11.05
N LYS A 489 -12.02 4.98 -12.29
CA LYS A 489 -12.47 6.26 -12.81
C LYS A 489 -13.72 6.70 -12.05
N MET A 490 -13.69 7.93 -11.55
CA MET A 490 -14.81 8.50 -10.81
C MET A 490 -15.83 9.05 -11.81
N GLU A 491 -17.06 8.56 -11.72
CA GLU A 491 -18.17 9.06 -12.52
C GLU A 491 -18.50 10.48 -12.06
N MET A 492 -18.26 11.45 -12.94
CA MET A 492 -18.61 12.85 -12.73
C MET A 492 -20.07 13.09 -13.13
N GLU A 493 -20.97 12.18 -12.75
CA GLU A 493 -22.39 12.34 -12.99
C GLU A 493 -23.00 13.06 -11.80
N ASN A 494 -23.12 14.38 -11.91
CA ASN A 494 -24.18 15.14 -11.23
C ASN A 494 -24.35 16.52 -11.86
N THR A 495 -25.49 16.75 -12.50
CA THR A 495 -26.01 18.11 -12.71
C THR A 495 -26.99 18.41 -11.58
N TYR A 496 -26.48 19.00 -10.50
CA TYR A 496 -27.36 19.61 -9.50
C TYR A 496 -28.24 20.65 -10.18
N SER A 497 -29.56 20.51 -9.98
CA SER A 497 -30.57 21.33 -10.66
C SER A 497 -30.45 22.84 -10.39
N ASP A 498 -29.74 23.20 -9.31
CA ASP A 498 -29.51 24.55 -8.82
C ASP A 498 -28.04 25.02 -8.95
N VAL A 499 -27.18 24.26 -9.65
CA VAL A 499 -25.79 24.65 -9.94
C VAL A 499 -25.61 24.87 -11.45
N PRO A 500 -25.68 26.14 -11.93
CA PRO A 500 -25.57 26.46 -13.34
C PRO A 500 -24.26 25.97 -13.97
N ASN A 501 -24.30 25.62 -15.26
CA ASN A 501 -23.10 25.24 -16.03
C ASN A 501 -22.03 26.35 -16.09
N THR A 502 -22.44 27.60 -15.89
CA THR A 502 -21.57 28.78 -15.86
C THR A 502 -21.00 29.09 -14.48
N SER A 503 -21.38 28.34 -13.43
CA SER A 503 -20.86 28.56 -12.09
C SER A 503 -19.36 28.23 -12.04
N SER A 504 -18.57 29.18 -11.52
CA SER A 504 -17.14 28.98 -11.24
C SER A 504 -16.88 27.91 -10.17
N TYR A 505 -17.89 27.54 -9.39
CA TYR A 505 -17.83 26.51 -8.36
C TYR A 505 -18.20 25.11 -8.85
N LYS A 506 -18.74 24.98 -10.07
CA LYS A 506 -19.35 23.74 -10.54
C LYS A 506 -18.38 22.56 -10.51
N THR A 507 -17.16 22.76 -10.99
CA THR A 507 -16.14 21.70 -11.01
C THR A 507 -15.82 21.21 -9.60
N HIS A 508 -15.61 22.12 -8.65
CA HIS A 508 -15.35 21.78 -7.26
C HIS A 508 -16.48 20.98 -6.62
N ILE A 509 -17.72 21.41 -6.85
CA ILE A 509 -18.92 20.72 -6.37
C ILE A 509 -19.01 19.30 -6.97
N ASN A 510 -18.75 19.18 -8.28
CA ASN A 510 -18.81 17.90 -8.98
C ASN A 510 -17.71 16.95 -8.51
N ASN A 511 -16.49 17.43 -8.30
CA ASN A 511 -15.37 16.64 -7.78
C ASN A 511 -15.70 16.03 -6.42
N LEU A 512 -16.14 16.86 -5.46
CA LEU A 512 -16.51 16.37 -4.12
C LEU A 512 -17.71 15.42 -4.16
N SER A 513 -18.64 15.66 -5.08
CA SER A 513 -19.79 14.78 -5.27
C SER A 513 -19.40 13.43 -5.81
N ALA A 514 -18.52 13.37 -6.81
CA ALA A 514 -18.03 12.13 -7.39
C ALA A 514 -17.28 11.29 -6.35
N LEU A 515 -16.59 11.95 -5.42
CA LEU A 515 -15.87 11.31 -4.32
C LEU A 515 -16.74 10.98 -3.11
N SER A 516 -18.04 11.30 -3.12
CA SER A 516 -18.97 11.17 -1.98
C SER A 516 -18.53 11.95 -0.73
N ILE A 517 -17.78 13.03 -0.91
CA ILE A 517 -17.33 13.93 0.17
C ILE A 517 -18.45 14.90 0.54
N MET A 518 -19.05 15.55 -0.47
CA MET A 518 -20.19 16.46 -0.32
C MET A 518 -21.18 16.23 -1.45
N GLY A 519 -22.45 15.99 -1.09
CA GLY A 519 -23.53 15.69 -2.05
C GLY A 519 -24.67 16.70 -2.02
N ALA A 520 -25.81 16.34 -2.62
CA ALA A 520 -27.05 17.10 -2.54
C ALA A 520 -27.46 17.38 -1.09
N LYS A 521 -28.04 18.56 -0.82
CA LYS A 521 -28.66 18.86 0.47
C LYS A 521 -30.09 18.33 0.55
N SER A 522 -30.81 18.33 -0.57
CA SER A 522 -32.16 17.79 -0.67
C SER A 522 -32.49 17.44 -2.12
N GLY A 523 -32.92 16.20 -2.37
CA GLY A 523 -33.23 15.72 -3.72
C GLY A 523 -32.08 15.96 -4.69
N SER A 524 -32.35 16.66 -5.80
CA SER A 524 -31.36 17.04 -6.83
C SER A 524 -30.71 18.42 -6.61
N LYS A 525 -30.88 19.03 -5.43
CA LYS A 525 -30.39 20.38 -5.12
C LYS A 525 -29.15 20.32 -4.23
N PHE A 526 -28.09 21.01 -4.66
CA PHE A 526 -26.87 21.17 -3.88
C PHE A 526 -27.00 22.22 -2.78
N ASP A 527 -27.85 23.22 -2.97
CA ASP A 527 -27.97 24.44 -2.13
C ASP A 527 -26.64 25.21 -2.05
N PRO A 528 -26.13 25.77 -3.17
CA PRO A 528 -24.80 26.38 -3.24
C PRO A 528 -24.63 27.58 -2.30
N THR A 529 -25.70 28.32 -2.04
CA THR A 529 -25.70 29.50 -1.18
C THR A 529 -26.01 29.20 0.29
N GLY A 530 -26.52 28.01 0.59
CA GLY A 530 -26.76 27.57 1.96
C GLY A 530 -25.47 27.41 2.75
N THR A 531 -25.60 27.49 4.07
CA THR A 531 -24.48 27.30 5.01
C THR A 531 -24.40 25.86 5.50
N MET A 532 -23.31 25.56 6.22
CA MET A 532 -23.06 24.30 6.91
C MET A 532 -22.83 24.55 8.40
N THR A 533 -22.99 23.51 9.22
CA THR A 533 -22.51 23.52 10.59
C THR A 533 -21.01 23.22 10.66
N GLN A 534 -20.39 23.50 11.80
CA GLN A 534 -19.00 23.12 12.06
C GLN A 534 -18.79 21.61 12.00
N GLY A 535 -19.78 20.82 12.48
CA GLY A 535 -19.76 19.36 12.41
C GLY A 535 -19.86 18.84 10.99
N GLU A 536 -20.80 19.36 10.19
CA GLU A 536 -20.95 18.96 8.79
C GLU A 536 -19.68 19.23 7.96
N PHE A 537 -19.02 20.37 8.20
CA PHE A 537 -17.76 20.68 7.53
C PHE A 537 -16.61 19.80 8.03
N ALA A 538 -16.51 19.54 9.33
CA ALA A 538 -15.51 18.63 9.89
C ALA A 538 -15.65 17.22 9.30
N ASP A 539 -16.88 16.71 9.16
CA ASP A 539 -17.15 15.41 8.55
C ASP A 539 -16.75 15.37 7.06
N ALA A 540 -17.07 16.43 6.31
CA ALA A 540 -16.66 16.56 4.92
C ALA A 540 -15.12 16.65 4.79
N LEU A 541 -14.46 17.36 5.70
CA LEU A 541 -13.01 17.51 5.73
C LEU A 541 -12.31 16.18 6.05
N ILE A 542 -12.81 15.42 7.02
CA ILE A 542 -12.31 14.08 7.36
C ILE A 542 -12.48 13.11 6.17
N LYS A 543 -13.62 13.16 5.49
CA LYS A 543 -13.84 12.38 4.25
C LYS A 543 -12.90 12.78 3.13
N ALA A 544 -12.64 14.08 2.99
CA ALA A 544 -11.69 14.59 2.00
C ALA A 544 -10.26 14.08 2.30
N GLU A 545 -9.86 14.09 3.57
CA GLU A 545 -8.57 13.58 4.01
C GLU A 545 -8.39 12.09 3.69
N GLY A 546 -9.42 11.28 3.93
CA GLY A 546 -9.54 9.93 3.40
C GLY A 546 -8.97 8.80 4.27
N HIS A 547 -8.17 9.08 5.30
CA HIS A 547 -7.66 8.05 6.24
C HIS A 547 -8.66 7.67 7.33
N TYR A 548 -9.86 8.26 7.35
CA TYR A 548 -10.92 7.94 8.31
C TYR A 548 -11.38 6.48 8.29
N VAL A 549 -11.13 5.77 7.18
CA VAL A 549 -11.42 4.35 7.02
C VAL A 549 -10.43 3.45 7.76
N MET A 550 -9.31 4.00 8.26
CA MET A 550 -8.38 3.28 9.11
C MET A 550 -8.89 3.26 10.55
N ALA A 551 -8.81 2.10 11.20
CA ALA A 551 -9.30 1.91 12.57
C ALA A 551 -8.69 2.94 13.54
N GLY A 552 -9.56 3.67 14.27
CA GLY A 552 -9.16 4.67 15.27
C GLY A 552 -8.70 6.03 14.73
N MET A 553 -8.56 6.20 13.40
CA MET A 553 -8.09 7.46 12.83
C MET A 553 -9.12 8.59 12.90
N GLU A 554 -10.42 8.30 12.84
CA GLU A 554 -11.44 9.34 12.86
C GLU A 554 -11.34 10.25 14.10
N ASP A 555 -11.19 9.67 15.29
CA ASP A 555 -11.05 10.43 16.54
C ASP A 555 -9.77 11.28 16.57
N VAL A 556 -8.67 10.74 16.05
CA VAL A 556 -7.40 11.46 15.92
C VAL A 556 -7.57 12.67 15.00
N LEU A 557 -8.19 12.49 13.84
CA LEU A 557 -8.45 13.57 12.87
C LEU A 557 -9.40 14.62 13.47
N ARG A 558 -10.40 14.22 14.25
CA ARG A 558 -11.31 15.13 14.98
C ARG A 558 -10.61 15.94 16.07
N GLN A 559 -9.64 15.35 16.77
CA GLN A 559 -8.83 16.09 17.73
C GLN A 559 -7.89 17.07 17.02
N GLN A 560 -7.26 16.63 15.93
CA GLN A 560 -6.36 17.46 15.13
C GLN A 560 -7.08 18.68 14.54
N LEU A 561 -8.24 18.51 13.89
CA LEU A 561 -8.97 19.64 13.30
C LEU A 561 -9.39 20.69 14.34
N ALA A 562 -9.68 20.28 15.57
CA ALA A 562 -10.16 21.17 16.63
C ALA A 562 -9.05 21.98 17.32
N ALA A 563 -7.79 21.61 17.11
CA ALA A 563 -6.65 22.20 17.81
C ALA A 563 -6.58 23.73 17.64
N GLY A 564 -6.50 24.47 18.74
CA GLY A 564 -6.34 25.93 18.71
C GLY A 564 -7.57 26.74 18.29
N ILE A 565 -8.71 26.11 17.98
CA ILE A 565 -9.94 26.80 17.60
C ILE A 565 -10.82 27.02 18.85
N PRO A 566 -11.08 28.27 19.27
CA PRO A 566 -11.88 28.54 20.46
C PRO A 566 -13.37 28.30 20.23
N ASN A 567 -14.07 27.79 21.26
CA ASN A 567 -15.53 27.64 21.29
C ASN A 567 -16.12 26.80 20.14
N LEU A 568 -15.43 25.73 19.73
CA LEU A 568 -15.95 24.81 18.72
C LEU A 568 -17.29 24.20 19.17
N ASN A 569 -18.31 24.28 18.32
CA ASN A 569 -19.62 23.71 18.54
C ASN A 569 -20.11 23.06 17.24
N PRO A 570 -20.16 21.72 17.16
CA PRO A 570 -20.54 20.99 15.95
C PRO A 570 -21.90 21.41 15.37
N SER A 571 -22.82 21.91 16.19
CA SER A 571 -24.16 22.34 15.76
C SER A 571 -24.24 23.81 15.34
N ALA A 572 -23.19 24.61 15.60
CA ALA A 572 -23.16 26.01 15.21
C ALA A 572 -22.82 26.17 13.72
N PRO A 573 -23.32 27.21 13.05
CA PRO A 573 -22.88 27.56 11.69
C PRO A 573 -21.37 27.76 11.64
N ILE A 574 -20.73 27.28 10.57
CA ILE A 574 -19.30 27.47 10.36
C ILE A 574 -19.00 28.81 9.68
N THR A 575 -17.98 29.51 10.18
CA THR A 575 -17.43 30.71 9.54
C THR A 575 -16.21 30.35 8.69
N ARG A 576 -15.90 31.19 7.71
CA ARG A 576 -14.75 30.97 6.81
C ARG A 576 -13.42 30.85 7.56
N GLN A 577 -13.20 31.62 8.62
CA GLN A 577 -11.98 31.53 9.43
C GLN A 577 -11.86 30.21 10.23
N VAL A 578 -12.99 29.64 10.69
CA VAL A 578 -12.99 28.34 11.37
C VAL A 578 -12.64 27.24 10.37
N ALA A 579 -13.22 27.30 9.17
CA ALA A 579 -12.91 26.34 8.10
C ALA A 579 -11.44 26.40 7.68
N ALA A 580 -10.87 27.60 7.53
CA ALA A 580 -9.46 27.78 7.22
C ALA A 580 -8.55 27.14 8.28
N ALA A 581 -8.84 27.34 9.58
CA ALA A 581 -8.09 26.73 10.67
C ALA A 581 -8.22 25.20 10.70
N MET A 582 -9.43 24.65 10.50
CA MET A 582 -9.61 23.20 10.41
C MET A 582 -8.79 22.59 9.27
N ILE A 583 -8.82 23.20 8.07
CA ILE A 583 -8.01 22.75 6.92
C ILE A 583 -6.52 22.83 7.26
N GLN A 584 -6.06 23.98 7.79
CA GLN A 584 -4.65 24.17 8.15
C GLN A 584 -4.18 23.10 9.15
N ASN A 585 -4.96 22.87 10.21
CA ASN A 585 -4.63 21.91 11.25
C ASN A 585 -4.49 20.50 10.67
N LEU A 586 -5.42 20.09 9.81
CA LEU A 586 -5.44 18.74 9.26
C LEU A 586 -4.32 18.52 8.25
N LYS A 587 -4.13 19.47 7.32
CA LYS A 587 -3.09 19.43 6.29
C LYS A 587 -1.71 19.89 6.79
N GLN A 588 -1.62 20.35 8.05
CA GLN A 588 -0.43 20.95 8.66
C GLN A 588 0.21 22.02 7.74
N LEU A 589 -0.63 22.89 7.19
CA LEU A 589 -0.18 23.89 6.22
C LEU A 589 0.58 25.02 6.91
N GLU A 590 1.80 25.25 6.43
CA GLU A 590 2.61 26.40 6.80
C GLU A 590 2.48 27.51 5.74
N PRO A 591 2.55 28.79 6.13
CA PRO A 591 2.67 29.90 5.18
C PRO A 591 3.90 29.76 4.30
N VAL A 592 3.71 29.85 2.98
CA VAL A 592 4.82 29.82 2.02
C VAL A 592 5.61 31.12 2.15
N ALA A 593 6.82 31.05 2.69
CA ALA A 593 7.65 32.23 3.02
C ALA A 593 7.95 33.15 1.82
N THR A 594 7.95 32.60 0.60
CA THR A 594 8.17 33.36 -0.65
C THR A 594 6.90 33.99 -1.21
N SER A 595 5.73 33.58 -0.73
CA SER A 595 4.43 34.11 -1.15
C SER A 595 4.14 35.40 -0.39
N LYS A 596 4.16 36.54 -1.08
CA LYS A 596 3.75 37.82 -0.51
C LYS A 596 2.23 37.87 -0.53
N VAL A 597 1.55 37.34 0.48
CA VAL A 597 0.09 37.50 0.62
C VAL A 597 -0.24 38.32 1.86
N THR A 598 -1.25 39.20 1.77
CA THR A 598 -1.62 40.10 2.87
C THR A 598 -3.13 40.24 3.01
N LEU A 599 -3.66 39.76 4.14
CA LEU A 599 -5.07 39.83 4.50
C LEU A 599 -5.51 41.28 4.77
N GLN A 600 -6.54 41.76 4.07
CA GLN A 600 -7.04 43.13 4.18
C GLN A 600 -8.23 43.28 5.14
N ASP A 601 -9.01 42.22 5.36
CA ASP A 601 -10.17 42.23 6.25
C ASP A 601 -9.85 41.68 7.65
N THR A 602 -10.76 41.94 8.60
CA THR A 602 -10.58 41.55 9.99
C THR A 602 -10.82 40.05 10.19
N ALA A 603 -9.79 39.34 10.66
CA ALA A 603 -9.89 37.99 11.20
C ALA A 603 -9.46 37.97 12.67
N ASP A 604 -9.94 36.96 13.42
CA ASP A 604 -9.42 36.74 14.78
C ASP A 604 -7.93 36.41 14.73
N ALA A 605 -7.20 36.82 15.77
CA ALA A 605 -5.76 36.60 15.85
C ALA A 605 -5.37 35.12 15.69
N TRP A 606 -6.17 34.19 16.23
CA TRP A 606 -5.92 32.75 16.14
C TRP A 606 -6.10 32.15 14.74
N ALA A 607 -6.79 32.85 13.82
CA ALA A 607 -7.09 32.33 12.49
C ALA A 607 -6.23 32.94 11.37
N LYS A 608 -5.45 34.00 11.65
CA LYS A 608 -4.69 34.73 10.62
C LYS A 608 -3.64 33.86 9.94
N ASP A 609 -2.93 33.05 10.71
CA ASP A 609 -1.88 32.18 10.17
C ASP A 609 -2.47 31.10 9.28
N ALA A 610 -3.59 30.50 9.69
CA ALA A 610 -4.35 29.54 8.87
C ALA A 610 -4.79 30.13 7.53
N ILE A 611 -5.43 31.30 7.56
CA ILE A 611 -5.89 31.98 6.34
C ILE A 611 -4.70 32.28 5.42
N THR A 612 -3.59 32.76 5.98
CA THR A 612 -2.37 33.07 5.23
C THR A 612 -1.78 31.81 4.61
N ALA A 613 -1.71 30.70 5.35
CA ALA A 613 -1.21 29.42 4.87
C ALA A 613 -2.00 28.93 3.65
N LEU A 614 -3.33 28.86 3.76
CA LEU A 614 -4.21 28.44 2.67
C LEU A 614 -4.03 29.30 1.42
N VAL A 615 -4.13 30.63 1.58
CA VAL A 615 -4.09 31.57 0.45
C VAL A 615 -2.72 31.56 -0.22
N SER A 616 -1.64 31.44 0.57
CA SER A 616 -0.27 31.36 0.05
C SER A 616 -0.02 30.14 -0.85
N GLN A 617 -0.83 29.09 -0.68
CA GLN A 617 -0.81 27.85 -1.44
C GLN A 617 -1.91 27.80 -2.51
N GLY A 618 -2.65 28.88 -2.72
CA GLY A 618 -3.72 28.96 -3.72
C GLY A 618 -5.02 28.26 -3.32
N ILE A 619 -5.18 27.85 -2.07
CA ILE A 619 -6.43 27.26 -1.54
C ILE A 619 -7.41 28.40 -1.25
N VAL A 620 -8.07 28.88 -2.30
CA VAL A 620 -9.02 29.98 -2.25
C VAL A 620 -10.24 29.69 -3.11
N ASP A 621 -11.42 30.09 -2.65
CA ASP A 621 -12.61 30.01 -3.48
C ASP A 621 -12.55 30.99 -4.67
N PRO A 622 -13.27 30.71 -5.77
CA PRO A 622 -13.36 31.58 -6.94
C PRO A 622 -13.64 33.07 -6.68
N ASP A 623 -14.33 33.44 -5.61
CA ASP A 623 -14.66 34.85 -5.29
C ASP A 623 -13.60 35.53 -4.42
N THR A 624 -12.61 34.78 -3.92
CA THR A 624 -11.43 35.32 -3.24
C THR A 624 -10.34 35.62 -4.26
N LYS A 625 -10.13 36.90 -4.57
CA LYS A 625 -9.09 37.34 -5.52
C LYS A 625 -7.85 37.80 -4.78
N VAL A 626 -6.72 37.14 -5.07
CA VAL A 626 -5.39 37.62 -4.67
C VAL A 626 -4.90 38.58 -5.74
N LYS A 627 -4.65 39.84 -5.36
CA LYS A 627 -4.16 40.87 -6.29
C LYS A 627 -2.68 40.65 -6.62
N PRO A 628 -2.16 41.25 -7.71
CA PRO A 628 -0.74 41.15 -8.06
C PRO A 628 0.22 41.63 -6.96
N ASP A 629 -0.22 42.54 -6.08
CA ASP A 629 0.54 43.01 -4.92
C ASP A 629 0.48 42.06 -3.71
N GLY A 630 -0.25 40.94 -3.83
CA GLY A 630 -0.45 39.97 -2.76
C GLY A 630 -1.64 40.21 -1.86
N SER A 631 -2.28 41.38 -1.94
CA SER A 631 -3.40 41.71 -1.06
C SER A 631 -4.66 40.93 -1.43
N PHE A 632 -5.43 40.52 -0.42
CA PHE A 632 -6.68 39.78 -0.62
C PHE A 632 -7.69 40.05 0.50
N THR A 633 -8.96 39.77 0.22
CA THR A 633 -10.06 39.82 1.20
C THR A 633 -10.64 38.42 1.34
N PHE A 634 -10.49 37.82 2.52
CA PHE A 634 -10.90 36.44 2.77
C PHE A 634 -12.35 36.31 3.21
N ARG A 635 -12.96 37.38 3.72
CA ARG A 635 -14.30 37.38 4.35
C ARG A 635 -14.34 36.49 5.59
N ALA A 636 -13.34 36.65 6.46
CA ALA A 636 -13.07 35.72 7.55
C ALA A 636 -14.26 35.46 8.50
N LYS A 637 -15.09 36.48 8.72
CA LYS A 637 -16.24 36.44 9.65
C LYS A 637 -17.54 35.97 9.03
N ASP A 638 -17.61 35.86 7.70
CA ASP A 638 -18.81 35.43 7.02
C ASP A 638 -19.06 33.93 7.26
N LEU A 639 -20.32 33.53 7.22
CA LEU A 639 -20.69 32.12 7.21
C LEU A 639 -20.20 31.47 5.92
N LEU A 640 -19.59 30.29 6.04
CA LEU A 640 -19.12 29.54 4.89
C LEU A 640 -20.31 28.95 4.13
N LYS A 641 -20.40 29.28 2.84
CA LYS A 641 -21.41 28.67 1.95
C LYS A 641 -20.94 27.31 1.47
N ARG A 642 -21.87 26.42 1.12
CA ARG A 642 -21.57 25.07 0.62
C ARG A 642 -20.72 25.07 -0.65
N GLN A 643 -20.93 26.02 -1.57
CA GLN A 643 -20.07 26.15 -2.75
C GLN A 643 -18.64 26.57 -2.40
N GLU A 644 -18.48 27.47 -1.42
CA GLU A 644 -17.18 27.95 -0.95
C GLU A 644 -16.44 26.83 -0.22
N ALA A 645 -17.14 26.09 0.64
CA ALA A 645 -16.63 24.87 1.27
C ALA A 645 -16.12 23.87 0.23
N SER A 646 -16.86 23.73 -0.88
CA SER A 646 -16.49 22.80 -1.96
C SER A 646 -15.16 23.18 -2.61
N ALA A 647 -14.96 24.45 -2.91
CA ALA A 647 -13.71 24.94 -3.49
C ALA A 647 -12.53 24.80 -2.53
N LEU A 648 -12.70 25.14 -1.25
CA LEU A 648 -11.64 25.04 -0.26
C LEU A 648 -11.21 23.58 -0.03
N LEU A 649 -12.17 22.66 0.10
CA LEU A 649 -11.88 21.23 0.25
C LEU A 649 -11.26 20.64 -1.02
N ASP A 650 -11.77 20.99 -2.20
CA ASP A 650 -11.19 20.50 -3.45
C ASP A 650 -9.73 20.92 -3.60
N LEU A 651 -9.44 22.21 -3.43
CA LEU A 651 -8.09 22.73 -3.57
C LEU A 651 -7.14 22.23 -2.47
N ALA A 652 -7.62 22.05 -1.24
CA ALA A 652 -6.78 21.59 -0.14
C ALA A 652 -6.26 20.15 -0.30
N PHE A 653 -7.01 19.31 -1.02
CA PHE A 653 -6.66 17.90 -1.26
C PHE A 653 -6.39 17.59 -2.73
N GLY A 654 -6.32 18.62 -3.58
CA GLY A 654 -5.88 18.51 -4.96
C GLY A 654 -6.81 17.72 -5.88
N TYR A 655 -8.15 17.82 -5.74
CA TYR A 655 -9.05 17.18 -6.73
C TYR A 655 -9.10 17.95 -8.06
N TYR A 656 -8.44 19.11 -8.12
CA TYR A 656 -8.27 19.91 -9.32
C TYR A 656 -6.95 20.72 -9.33
N SER A 657 -5.84 20.10 -9.72
CA SER A 657 -4.70 20.82 -10.30
C SER A 657 -4.83 20.88 -11.82
N LEU A 658 -5.11 22.10 -12.32
CA LEU A 658 -4.99 22.60 -13.71
C LEU A 658 -6.20 22.50 -14.66
N PRO A 659 -6.37 23.53 -15.54
CA PRO A 659 -7.65 23.83 -16.17
C PRO A 659 -7.92 22.91 -17.36
N ILE A 660 -9.10 22.30 -17.40
CA ILE A 660 -9.72 21.88 -18.67
C ILE A 660 -10.00 23.17 -19.44
N LYS A 661 -9.05 23.60 -20.28
CA LYS A 661 -9.36 24.51 -21.37
C LYS A 661 -10.27 23.72 -22.31
N ARG A 662 -11.53 24.13 -22.35
CA ARG A 662 -12.42 23.79 -23.47
C ARG A 662 -11.96 24.49 -24.73
#